data_AF-A0A1Y1UXL5-F1
#
_entry.id   AF-A0A1Y1UXL5-F1
#
_cell.length_a   1.000
_cell.length_b   1.000
_cell.length_c   1.000
_cell.angle_alpha   90.00
_cell.angle_beta   90.00
_cell.angle_gamma   90.00
#
_symmetry.space_group_name_H-M   'P 1'
#
loop_
_entity.id
_entity.type
_entity.pdbx_description
1 polymer ?
#
loop_
_entity_poly.entity_id
_entity_poly.type
_entity_poly.pdbx_seq_one_letter_code
_entity_poly.pdbx_strand_id
1 'polypeptide(L)'
;MEIKDIILRNDLNQLMEYIRNNNIKTEQIDTNYKRVIDYFCRYSSLSDDLEKFINTFFDTRKYEVIKIIERRDLNELKQYKDKHIDEFKELDNNDFNIMEYIYDMDHQVPISIKKYITQHYTKERREVLKLIQKNNIKTLIEHIKENHFIFVDDEIIYFDDLDDDYFNIVEFCKTTKHICDNMKNYVINHYTKNRSCIVESIRRKNIREMKRYINNYGIEIKSINDQYFNIFDYCDEEISNKSLSSKMKYIMLKNYDELHLKVIEMLSNGFKKSSFNYINDKNMEFKDLDDENFNIIKFCDSEYSRIDSDSRNYVISHYNRQRGTIVDFITNGELMKLKDFLRENKLNLEDINDNMFNIKKYTLSLYNDNDSVIDCEMKDYIVIHTDKKKKEVIEIIEKNNVNILEEYINENNLQFKDIDNKYLNFINYVKRIYENQIISKEVLQLVFLHYDTTIREIIETIQRNDFEEFKNYILEHKTEYKLFNIKYFNIIEMLLFNLIIGSPRLNILISDFFNKKKCYILEYIFKSDISHLKEYIQDNHINELIELNDSYFDINEFYLSFQNSFSEEINYFIIIHLNQQRSQIIEMIDNEQSFELTRYTEENHFEFKSLNYLNFNIIEYCKTMKFSSNIIRYIIINYDNNRSNLVNTINKKTLKELKDYVKENNIEFRKMNDKYFNIFDYCDSCDAKDYIINHYYKERNDIVNFIEDNNLTGLKLYLIENNIELEDINDNLFNIKQYIYALYDEGLIIEDIKDFINIYTDKKKREIIEIIERNRITDLKSYVEKNKFEFKTLNDGRLDIINYIMNIYDNGIISSEIKHFIFSHFDNVIYKIIEIIKRNSLDELMNYISNNKLNYKIINKNYFDIIEAIRSDNPHISVDLKDFIKVFIEPKKYVIIDIIMNNSLTRLKQYKKEYHIGGFNELNDQHFNIMEFCKSNNKISSDIILYINSHMYENRSKIIEMIDNKNLSELEKYTEVNHYEYKSLNDEEFNIENYCEKKNITSNIKNHILIHYDKFRFKIVTLIKDIIDAEKRKRTFNNNTIFRSLDEQQNQYSGPEPEHLLNVFKEYVENFCIQFQNINDDYFDIIEFLDLKDQETIVNIINTHYSEQRSKIFDYIKNSNLYELKNYTIENSIILEKLNTKEFDILSYSMKHLNPSTKIVDYIINQRGYDFSIYKKLKLTEFPLYIALSKDNYEMANMLLKNKMDINSHGCSLIKDRIINMQLNI
;
A
#
# COMPACT_ATOMS: atom_id res chain seq x y z
N MET A 1 29.80 3.09 -54.62
CA MET A 1 29.03 3.90 -55.59
C MET A 1 27.55 3.89 -55.24
N GLU A 2 26.95 2.74 -54.90
CA GLU A 2 25.53 2.69 -54.50
C GLU A 2 25.17 3.56 -53.29
N ILE A 3 25.96 3.54 -52.19
CA ILE A 3 25.74 4.45 -51.05
C ILE A 3 25.75 5.91 -51.50
N LYS A 4 26.59 6.27 -52.47
CA LYS A 4 26.65 7.63 -52.99
C LYS A 4 25.35 8.00 -53.70
N ASP A 5 24.79 7.10 -54.49
CA ASP A 5 23.52 7.33 -55.19
C ASP A 5 22.32 7.38 -54.23
N ILE A 6 22.34 6.57 -53.16
CA ILE A 6 21.30 6.59 -52.12
C ILE A 6 21.34 7.91 -51.34
N ILE A 7 22.53 8.36 -50.94
CA ILE A 7 22.71 9.64 -50.23
C ILE A 7 22.36 10.83 -51.14
N LEU A 8 22.72 10.79 -52.42
CA LEU A 8 22.35 11.85 -53.38
C LEU A 8 20.83 11.96 -53.59
N ARG A 9 20.06 10.90 -53.31
CA ARG A 9 18.59 10.90 -53.34
C ARG A 9 17.97 11.36 -52.02
N ASN A 10 18.78 11.61 -51.00
CA ASN A 10 18.35 12.01 -49.66
C ASN A 10 17.42 10.96 -48.99
N ASP A 11 17.64 9.67 -49.29
CA ASP A 11 16.78 8.55 -48.86
C ASP A 11 17.40 7.79 -47.69
N LEU A 12 17.09 8.24 -46.47
CA LEU A 12 17.59 7.63 -45.22
C LEU A 12 17.18 6.16 -45.07
N ASN A 13 15.96 5.80 -45.46
CA ASN A 13 15.45 4.44 -45.30
C ASN A 13 16.21 3.47 -46.18
N GLN A 14 16.44 3.85 -47.45
CA GLN A 14 17.22 3.04 -48.37
C GLN A 14 18.69 2.94 -47.95
N LEU A 15 19.24 3.97 -47.29
CA LEU A 15 20.59 3.93 -46.73
C LEU A 15 20.67 2.95 -45.55
N MET A 16 19.72 3.02 -44.61
CA MET A 16 19.64 2.10 -43.47
C MET A 16 19.42 0.65 -43.93
N GLU A 17 18.56 0.43 -44.92
CA GLU A 17 18.31 -0.88 -45.52
C GLU A 17 19.56 -1.42 -46.21
N TYR A 18 20.28 -0.57 -46.95
CA TYR A 18 21.54 -0.95 -47.59
C TYR A 18 22.62 -1.33 -46.55
N ILE A 19 22.78 -0.53 -45.49
CA ILE A 19 23.71 -0.82 -44.38
C ILE A 19 23.37 -2.17 -43.73
N ARG A 20 22.09 -2.39 -43.41
CA ARG A 20 21.60 -3.62 -42.78
C ARG A 20 21.79 -4.85 -43.69
N ASN A 21 21.39 -4.76 -44.96
CA ASN A 21 21.45 -5.87 -45.91
C ASN A 21 22.88 -6.29 -46.26
N ASN A 22 23.82 -5.35 -46.22
CA ASN A 22 25.23 -5.61 -46.50
C ASN A 22 26.06 -5.85 -45.23
N ASN A 23 25.42 -5.85 -44.06
CA ASN A 23 26.07 -6.05 -42.75
C ASN A 23 27.29 -5.14 -42.54
N ILE A 24 27.19 -3.89 -43.02
CA ILE A 24 28.31 -2.94 -43.00
C ILE A 24 28.52 -2.48 -41.56
N LYS A 25 29.51 -3.07 -40.89
CA LYS A 25 29.94 -2.62 -39.57
C LYS A 25 30.74 -1.32 -39.70
N THR A 26 30.60 -0.44 -38.71
CA THR A 26 31.37 0.82 -38.61
C THR A 26 32.89 0.61 -38.69
N GLU A 27 33.36 -0.55 -38.26
CA GLU A 27 34.77 -0.98 -38.29
C GLU A 27 35.33 -1.19 -39.71
N GLN A 28 34.47 -1.47 -40.71
CA GLN A 28 34.86 -1.78 -42.09
C GLN A 28 35.04 -0.53 -42.97
N ILE A 29 34.94 0.65 -42.36
CA ILE A 29 34.98 1.94 -43.04
C ILE A 29 36.44 2.36 -43.26
N ASP A 30 37.01 1.99 -44.42
CA ASP A 30 38.32 2.43 -44.93
C ASP A 30 38.36 3.96 -45.16
N THR A 31 39.56 4.58 -45.10
CA THR A 31 39.94 5.89 -45.71
C THR A 31 39.15 6.34 -46.95
N ASN A 32 38.71 5.42 -47.82
CA ASN A 32 37.83 5.72 -48.95
C ASN A 32 36.45 6.29 -48.55
N TYR A 33 35.92 5.97 -47.37
CA TYR A 33 34.67 6.55 -46.84
C TYR A 33 34.85 7.93 -46.21
N LYS A 34 36.01 8.23 -45.61
CA LYS A 34 36.34 9.59 -45.15
C LYS A 34 36.30 10.57 -46.32
N ARG A 35 36.79 10.14 -47.49
CA ARG A 35 36.66 10.88 -48.77
C ARG A 35 35.21 11.04 -49.22
N VAL A 36 34.33 10.10 -48.89
CA VAL A 36 32.90 10.16 -49.22
C VAL A 36 32.21 11.17 -48.29
N ILE A 37 32.49 11.17 -46.99
CA ILE A 37 31.97 12.15 -46.01
C ILE A 37 32.49 13.57 -46.32
N ASP A 38 33.81 13.74 -46.52
CA ASP A 38 34.41 15.03 -46.90
C ASP A 38 33.85 15.58 -48.23
N TYR A 39 33.45 14.69 -49.13
CA TYR A 39 32.77 15.05 -50.38
C TYR A 39 31.32 15.49 -50.14
N PHE A 40 30.65 14.94 -49.12
CA PHE A 40 29.25 15.24 -48.78
C PHE A 40 29.08 16.48 -47.89
N CYS A 41 29.99 16.77 -46.95
CA CYS A 41 29.98 18.02 -46.18
C CYS A 41 30.11 19.28 -47.06
N ARG A 42 30.41 19.12 -48.37
CA ARG A 42 30.47 20.21 -49.36
C ARG A 42 29.14 20.43 -50.10
N TYR A 43 28.13 19.58 -49.93
CA TYR A 43 26.81 19.73 -50.54
C TYR A 43 25.79 20.28 -49.54
N SER A 44 25.25 21.46 -49.82
CA SER A 44 24.41 22.26 -48.91
C SER A 44 22.92 21.84 -48.90
N SER A 45 22.57 20.57 -49.08
CA SER A 45 21.16 20.15 -49.24
C SER A 45 20.86 18.71 -48.81
N LEU A 46 21.46 18.24 -47.72
CA LEU A 46 20.99 17.01 -47.06
C LEU A 46 19.76 17.34 -46.19
N SER A 47 18.90 16.37 -45.93
CA SER A 47 17.85 16.54 -44.91
C SER A 47 18.49 16.45 -43.52
N ASP A 48 17.95 17.18 -42.56
CA ASP A 48 18.45 17.20 -41.18
C ASP A 48 18.55 15.78 -40.59
N ASP A 49 17.61 14.89 -40.92
CA ASP A 49 17.60 13.49 -40.47
C ASP A 49 18.73 12.65 -41.07
N LEU A 50 18.99 12.81 -42.38
CA LEU A 50 20.06 12.08 -43.05
C LEU A 50 21.43 12.63 -42.63
N GLU A 51 21.56 13.94 -42.49
CA GLU A 51 22.76 14.58 -41.96
C GLU A 51 23.05 14.13 -40.52
N LYS A 52 22.02 14.10 -39.66
CA LYS A 52 22.14 13.60 -38.29
C LYS A 52 22.54 12.12 -38.26
N PHE A 53 21.90 11.28 -39.08
CA PHE A 53 22.26 9.86 -39.19
C PHE A 53 23.69 9.67 -39.69
N ILE A 54 24.12 10.37 -40.75
CA ILE A 54 25.48 10.29 -41.27
C ILE A 54 26.49 10.75 -40.21
N ASN A 55 26.23 11.87 -39.53
CA ASN A 55 27.11 12.39 -38.50
C ASN A 55 27.20 11.47 -37.27
N THR A 56 26.11 10.77 -36.91
CA THR A 56 26.10 9.80 -35.79
C THR A 56 26.71 8.45 -36.17
N PHE A 57 26.46 7.97 -37.40
CA PHE A 57 26.95 6.67 -37.87
C PHE A 57 28.42 6.73 -38.29
N PHE A 58 28.88 7.87 -38.84
CA PHE A 58 30.23 8.09 -39.30
C PHE A 58 31.00 9.10 -38.43
N ASP A 59 30.91 8.98 -37.11
CA ASP A 59 31.68 9.83 -36.20
C ASP A 59 33.18 9.63 -36.44
N THR A 60 33.82 10.63 -37.06
CA THR A 60 35.26 10.60 -37.36
C THR A 60 36.11 10.42 -36.09
N ARG A 61 35.62 10.87 -34.92
CA ARG A 61 36.31 10.69 -33.64
C ARG A 61 36.38 9.22 -33.24
N LYS A 62 35.30 8.46 -33.48
CA LYS A 62 35.24 7.01 -33.23
C LYS A 62 36.29 6.27 -34.07
N TYR A 63 36.34 6.56 -35.36
CA TYR A 63 37.30 5.93 -36.27
C TYR A 63 38.76 6.20 -35.86
N GLU A 64 39.10 7.44 -35.55
CA GLU A 64 40.48 7.78 -35.15
C GLU A 64 40.83 7.10 -33.82
N VAL A 65 39.92 7.05 -32.84
CA VAL A 65 40.12 6.31 -31.59
C VAL A 65 40.36 4.83 -31.84
N ILE A 66 39.56 4.18 -32.69
CA ILE A 66 39.77 2.78 -33.09
C ILE A 66 41.14 2.59 -33.73
N LYS A 67 41.56 3.46 -34.67
CA LYS A 67 42.87 3.37 -35.32
C LYS A 67 44.03 3.48 -34.32
N ILE A 68 43.89 4.37 -33.34
CA ILE A 68 44.90 4.52 -32.28
C ILE A 68 44.96 3.26 -31.40
N ILE A 69 43.79 2.68 -31.06
CA ILE A 69 43.68 1.41 -30.32
C ILE A 69 44.36 0.27 -31.09
N GLU A 70 44.09 0.13 -32.39
CA GLU A 70 44.69 -0.88 -33.27
C GLU A 70 46.23 -0.74 -33.36
N ARG A 71 46.74 0.49 -33.39
CA ARG A 71 48.19 0.78 -33.35
C ARG A 71 48.82 0.51 -31.98
N ARG A 72 48.01 0.32 -30.93
CA ARG A 72 48.43 0.08 -29.55
C ARG A 72 49.18 1.25 -28.92
N ASP A 73 48.89 2.49 -29.34
CA ASP A 73 49.55 3.71 -28.84
C ASP A 73 48.70 4.44 -27.79
N LEU A 74 48.98 4.17 -26.51
CA LEU A 74 48.29 4.84 -25.40
C LEU A 74 48.61 6.35 -25.31
N ASN A 75 49.78 6.80 -25.75
CA ASN A 75 50.15 8.20 -25.65
C ASN A 75 49.42 9.02 -26.71
N GLU A 76 49.32 8.50 -27.94
CA GLU A 76 48.49 9.07 -29.00
C GLU A 76 47.02 9.12 -28.55
N LEU A 77 46.51 8.07 -27.88
CA LEU A 77 45.12 8.03 -27.40
C LEU A 77 44.84 9.11 -26.35
N LYS A 78 45.76 9.32 -25.41
CA LYS A 78 45.67 10.37 -24.39
C LYS A 78 45.63 11.76 -25.04
N GLN A 79 46.56 12.03 -25.96
CA GLN A 79 46.62 13.31 -26.66
C GLN A 79 45.38 13.56 -27.50
N TYR A 80 44.86 12.52 -28.17
CA TYR A 80 43.65 12.62 -28.98
C TYR A 80 42.44 12.93 -28.11
N LYS A 81 42.24 12.16 -27.04
CA LYS A 81 41.15 12.35 -26.08
C LYS A 81 41.16 13.78 -25.53
N ASP A 82 42.29 14.23 -24.97
CA ASP A 82 42.37 15.58 -24.36
C ASP A 82 42.14 16.73 -25.35
N LYS A 83 42.27 16.50 -26.67
CA LYS A 83 42.04 17.50 -27.71
C LYS A 83 40.65 17.43 -28.36
N HIS A 84 40.02 16.25 -28.38
CA HIS A 84 38.87 15.98 -29.25
C HIS A 84 37.66 15.33 -28.58
N ILE A 85 37.80 14.78 -27.36
CA ILE A 85 36.75 13.99 -26.68
C ILE A 85 36.77 14.28 -25.17
N ASP A 86 35.66 14.75 -24.61
CA ASP A 86 35.59 14.99 -23.17
C ASP A 86 35.52 13.65 -22.41
N GLU A 87 34.70 12.72 -22.91
CA GLU A 87 34.52 11.36 -22.41
C GLU A 87 34.33 10.31 -23.51
N PHE A 88 34.81 9.07 -23.32
CA PHE A 88 34.72 8.05 -24.37
C PHE A 88 33.28 7.58 -24.65
N LYS A 89 32.34 7.76 -23.71
CA LYS A 89 30.91 7.47 -23.89
C LYS A 89 30.27 8.28 -25.03
N GLU A 90 30.81 9.45 -25.37
CA GLU A 90 30.38 10.22 -26.55
C GLU A 90 30.55 9.46 -27.88
N LEU A 91 31.40 8.44 -27.90
CA LEU A 91 31.60 7.60 -29.08
C LEU A 91 30.51 6.54 -29.19
N ASP A 92 29.73 6.26 -28.15
CA ASP A 92 28.74 5.21 -28.17
C ASP A 92 27.50 5.63 -28.97
N ASN A 93 26.96 4.69 -29.75
CA ASN A 93 25.68 4.83 -30.43
C ASN A 93 24.99 3.46 -30.49
N ASN A 94 23.79 3.39 -31.08
CA ASN A 94 23.01 2.15 -31.13
C ASN A 94 23.73 0.96 -31.82
N ASP A 95 24.77 1.24 -32.62
CA ASP A 95 25.48 0.24 -33.43
C ASP A 95 26.93 0.02 -32.97
N PHE A 96 27.39 0.69 -31.91
CA PHE A 96 28.76 0.58 -31.42
C PHE A 96 28.87 1.07 -29.98
N ASN A 97 29.50 0.23 -29.16
CA ASN A 97 29.90 0.54 -27.80
C ASN A 97 31.42 0.38 -27.69
N ILE A 98 32.13 1.44 -27.30
CA ILE A 98 33.60 1.44 -27.19
C ILE A 98 34.10 0.42 -26.15
N MET A 99 33.31 0.16 -25.10
CA MET A 99 33.66 -0.81 -24.06
C MET A 99 33.51 -2.24 -24.58
N GLU A 100 32.43 -2.56 -25.29
CA GLU A 100 32.30 -3.86 -25.99
C GLU A 100 33.47 -4.08 -26.95
N TYR A 101 33.80 -3.07 -27.78
CA TYR A 101 34.89 -3.15 -28.74
C TYR A 101 36.25 -3.46 -28.08
N ILE A 102 36.61 -2.78 -26.99
CA ILE A 102 37.92 -3.02 -26.37
C ILE A 102 37.98 -4.32 -25.55
N TYR A 103 36.83 -4.89 -25.15
CA TYR A 103 36.76 -6.14 -24.40
C TYR A 103 36.47 -7.37 -25.24
N ASP A 104 36.09 -7.22 -26.52
CA ASP A 104 36.05 -8.30 -27.48
C ASP A 104 37.41 -9.02 -27.55
N MET A 105 37.35 -10.36 -27.50
CA MET A 105 38.54 -11.22 -27.51
C MET A 105 39.31 -11.15 -28.83
N ASP A 106 38.65 -10.81 -29.93
CA ASP A 106 39.25 -10.80 -31.26
C ASP A 106 40.20 -9.60 -31.49
N HIS A 107 39.96 -8.47 -30.83
CA HIS A 107 40.72 -7.23 -31.07
C HIS A 107 42.09 -7.15 -30.36
N GLN A 108 42.39 -8.07 -29.43
CA GLN A 108 43.68 -8.12 -28.69
C GLN A 108 44.18 -6.75 -28.15
N VAL A 109 43.28 -5.92 -27.64
CA VAL A 109 43.61 -4.56 -27.15
C VAL A 109 44.50 -4.65 -25.89
N PRO A 110 45.62 -3.90 -25.81
CA PRO A 110 46.49 -3.90 -24.62
C PRO A 110 45.75 -3.51 -23.32
N ILE A 111 46.07 -4.18 -22.21
CA ILE A 111 45.47 -3.93 -20.89
C ILE A 111 45.63 -2.46 -20.46
N SER A 112 46.74 -1.81 -20.81
CA SER A 112 46.98 -0.39 -20.51
C SER A 112 46.02 0.56 -21.22
N ILE A 113 45.62 0.22 -22.46
CA ILE A 113 44.60 0.96 -23.22
C ILE A 113 43.21 0.68 -22.67
N LYS A 114 42.89 -0.60 -22.41
CA LYS A 114 41.62 -0.99 -21.77
C LYS A 114 41.39 -0.19 -20.49
N LYS A 115 42.38 -0.24 -19.57
CA LYS A 115 42.35 0.48 -18.30
C LYS A 115 42.17 1.99 -18.48
N TYR A 116 42.83 2.60 -19.47
CA TYR A 116 42.70 4.04 -19.71
C TYR A 116 41.31 4.42 -20.21
N ILE A 117 40.77 3.70 -21.20
CA ILE A 117 39.43 3.97 -21.73
C ILE A 117 38.38 3.75 -20.65
N THR A 118 38.43 2.62 -19.93
CA THR A 118 37.50 2.30 -18.84
C THR A 118 37.48 3.39 -17.75
N GLN A 119 38.64 3.95 -17.38
CA GLN A 119 38.74 5.01 -16.36
C GLN A 119 38.29 6.39 -16.86
N HIS A 120 38.26 6.60 -18.18
CA HIS A 120 37.90 7.87 -18.82
C HIS A 120 36.59 7.73 -19.63
N TYR A 121 35.82 6.68 -19.36
CA TYR A 121 34.61 6.36 -20.11
C TYR A 121 33.55 7.45 -19.95
N THR A 122 33.30 7.88 -18.71
CA THR A 122 32.55 9.10 -18.40
C THR A 122 33.42 10.14 -17.71
N LYS A 123 33.05 11.41 -17.83
CA LYS A 123 33.71 12.53 -17.15
C LYS A 123 33.61 12.38 -15.64
N GLU A 124 32.45 11.99 -15.14
CA GLU A 124 32.14 11.80 -13.71
C GLU A 124 33.02 10.69 -13.11
N ARG A 125 33.09 9.52 -13.77
CA ARG A 125 33.96 8.42 -13.35
C ARG A 125 35.40 8.89 -13.24
N ARG A 126 35.91 9.57 -14.26
CA ARG A 126 37.28 10.09 -14.26
C ARG A 126 37.55 11.06 -13.09
N GLU A 127 36.62 11.95 -12.81
CA GLU A 127 36.77 12.95 -11.74
C GLU A 127 36.75 12.29 -10.36
N VAL A 128 35.81 11.37 -10.11
CA VAL A 128 35.76 10.57 -8.88
C VAL A 128 37.03 9.73 -8.70
N LEU A 129 37.51 9.05 -9.75
CA LEU A 129 38.72 8.24 -9.66
C LEU A 129 39.97 9.09 -9.37
N LYS A 130 40.07 10.30 -9.94
CA LYS A 130 41.17 11.23 -9.61
C LYS A 130 41.16 11.63 -8.13
N LEU A 131 39.97 11.82 -7.53
CA LEU A 131 39.84 12.17 -6.11
C LEU A 131 40.16 10.97 -5.20
N ILE A 132 39.73 9.76 -5.60
CA ILE A 132 40.06 8.50 -4.93
C ILE A 132 41.58 8.27 -4.92
N GLN A 133 42.23 8.40 -6.09
CA GLN A 133 43.69 8.22 -6.21
C GLN A 133 44.49 9.24 -5.39
N LYS A 134 43.94 10.44 -5.15
CA LYS A 134 44.54 11.47 -4.29
C LYS A 134 44.35 11.19 -2.79
N ASN A 135 43.58 10.17 -2.40
CA ASN A 135 43.26 9.83 -1.01
C ASN A 135 42.64 11.00 -0.20
N ASN A 136 41.91 11.90 -0.86
CA ASN A 136 41.28 13.05 -0.21
C ASN A 136 39.77 12.84 -0.07
N ILE A 137 39.36 12.14 0.98
CA ILE A 137 37.95 11.82 1.28
C ILE A 137 37.11 13.09 1.42
N LYS A 138 37.65 14.16 2.01
CA LYS A 138 36.91 15.42 2.21
C LYS A 138 36.52 16.04 0.87
N THR A 139 37.48 16.18 -0.05
CA THR A 139 37.20 16.73 -1.38
C THR A 139 36.34 15.79 -2.22
N LEU A 140 36.45 14.47 -2.04
CA LEU A 140 35.54 13.52 -2.66
C LEU A 140 34.09 13.72 -2.17
N ILE A 141 33.90 13.88 -0.86
CA ILE A 141 32.59 14.19 -0.25
C ILE A 141 32.05 15.53 -0.76
N GLU A 142 32.88 16.57 -0.80
CA GLU A 142 32.49 17.88 -1.32
C GLU A 142 32.12 17.80 -2.80
N HIS A 143 32.88 17.09 -3.62
CA HIS A 143 32.58 16.90 -5.04
C HIS A 143 31.26 16.14 -5.28
N ILE A 144 31.00 15.07 -4.52
CA ILE A 144 29.72 14.36 -4.57
C ILE A 144 28.58 15.27 -4.11
N LYS A 145 28.82 16.13 -3.11
CA LYS A 145 27.81 17.08 -2.60
C LYS A 145 27.51 18.22 -3.57
N GLU A 146 28.53 18.86 -4.11
CA GLU A 146 28.44 20.05 -4.96
C GLU A 146 27.74 19.76 -6.29
N ASN A 147 27.86 18.54 -6.79
CA ASN A 147 27.19 18.15 -8.03
C ASN A 147 25.76 17.62 -7.80
N HIS A 148 25.35 17.22 -6.58
CA HIS A 148 24.08 16.46 -6.39
C HIS A 148 23.35 16.63 -5.04
N PHE A 149 23.36 17.80 -4.38
CA PHE A 149 22.51 18.05 -3.19
C PHE A 149 21.43 19.11 -3.40
N ILE A 150 20.33 18.70 -4.05
CA ILE A 150 18.99 19.15 -3.70
C ILE A 150 18.16 17.88 -3.51
N PHE A 151 17.52 17.72 -2.35
CA PHE A 151 16.69 16.56 -1.95
C PHE A 151 15.36 16.47 -2.74
N VAL A 152 15.38 16.89 -4.00
CA VAL A 152 14.22 16.97 -4.87
C VAL A 152 14.66 16.32 -6.19
N ASP A 153 14.09 15.14 -6.47
CA ASP A 153 14.17 14.34 -7.71
C ASP A 153 15.35 13.35 -7.88
N ASP A 154 15.05 12.25 -8.60
CA ASP A 154 15.71 10.92 -8.61
C ASP A 154 17.12 10.83 -9.24
N GLU A 155 17.85 11.94 -9.42
CA GLU A 155 19.15 11.96 -10.12
C GLU A 155 20.36 12.20 -9.19
N ILE A 156 20.57 11.31 -8.22
CA ILE A 156 21.78 11.32 -7.37
C ILE A 156 22.71 10.18 -7.81
N ILE A 157 23.93 10.53 -8.22
CA ILE A 157 24.99 9.58 -8.60
C ILE A 157 25.70 9.04 -7.34
N TYR A 158 25.72 7.73 -7.16
CA TYR A 158 26.45 6.98 -6.15
C TYR A 158 27.61 6.19 -6.78
N PHE A 159 28.42 5.50 -5.97
CA PHE A 159 29.61 4.82 -6.51
C PHE A 159 29.24 3.62 -7.39
N ASP A 160 28.10 2.96 -7.14
CA ASP A 160 27.54 1.92 -7.99
C ASP A 160 27.09 2.44 -9.36
N ASP A 161 26.68 3.70 -9.48
CA ASP A 161 26.38 4.33 -10.78
C ASP A 161 27.63 4.55 -11.64
N LEU A 162 28.83 4.42 -11.06
CA LEU A 162 30.08 4.45 -11.80
C LEU A 162 30.46 3.08 -12.35
N ASP A 163 29.83 2.00 -11.89
CA ASP A 163 30.11 0.64 -12.32
C ASP A 163 29.41 0.32 -13.65
N ASP A 164 30.03 -0.57 -14.43
CA ASP A 164 29.46 -1.16 -15.63
C ASP A 164 29.97 -2.61 -15.76
N ASP A 165 29.60 -3.33 -16.82
CA ASP A 165 30.03 -4.72 -17.04
C ASP A 165 31.57 -4.89 -17.11
N TYR A 166 32.31 -3.79 -17.24
CA TYR A 166 33.75 -3.75 -17.45
C TYR A 166 34.52 -2.97 -16.35
N PHE A 167 33.81 -2.31 -15.43
CA PHE A 167 34.38 -1.50 -14.37
C PHE A 167 33.65 -1.70 -13.06
N ASN A 168 34.40 -2.05 -12.01
CA ASN A 168 33.93 -2.05 -10.64
C ASN A 168 34.83 -1.17 -9.78
N ILE A 169 34.26 -0.13 -9.17
CA ILE A 169 35.01 0.86 -8.40
C ILE A 169 35.61 0.30 -7.11
N VAL A 170 34.95 -0.69 -6.50
CA VAL A 170 35.48 -1.38 -5.32
C VAL A 170 36.72 -2.20 -5.69
N GLU A 171 36.68 -2.93 -6.80
CA GLU A 171 37.82 -3.70 -7.30
C GLU A 171 38.97 -2.79 -7.78
N PHE A 172 38.64 -1.66 -8.41
CA PHE A 172 39.62 -0.63 -8.71
C PHE A 172 40.33 -0.12 -7.45
N CYS A 173 39.57 0.14 -6.37
CA CYS A 173 40.10 0.57 -5.08
C CYS A 173 41.02 -0.49 -4.44
N LYS A 174 40.64 -1.77 -4.54
CA LYS A 174 41.41 -2.90 -3.97
C LYS A 174 42.71 -3.18 -4.72
N THR A 175 42.65 -3.19 -6.06
CA THR A 175 43.80 -3.54 -6.92
C THR A 175 44.82 -2.41 -7.05
N THR A 176 44.40 -1.16 -6.81
CA THR A 176 45.26 0.01 -6.96
C THR A 176 46.07 0.28 -5.70
N LYS A 177 47.36 -0.12 -5.72
CA LYS A 177 48.29 -0.09 -4.56
C LYS A 177 48.45 1.25 -3.83
N HIS A 178 48.16 2.39 -4.46
CA HIS A 178 48.37 3.72 -3.86
C HIS A 178 47.13 4.30 -3.17
N ILE A 179 45.98 3.61 -3.22
CA ILE A 179 44.78 4.01 -2.49
C ILE A 179 44.92 3.50 -1.05
N CYS A 180 44.78 4.39 -0.07
CA CYS A 180 44.89 4.05 1.35
C CYS A 180 43.64 3.33 1.85
N ASP A 181 43.77 2.55 2.92
CA ASP A 181 42.67 1.72 3.43
C ASP A 181 41.46 2.56 3.90
N ASN A 182 41.70 3.77 4.43
CA ASN A 182 40.62 4.69 4.77
C ASN A 182 39.78 5.08 3.55
N MET A 183 40.42 5.32 2.39
CA MET A 183 39.71 5.63 1.15
C MET A 183 38.98 4.40 0.62
N LYS A 184 39.61 3.21 0.66
CA LYS A 184 38.96 1.95 0.27
C LYS A 184 37.70 1.70 1.11
N ASN A 185 37.83 1.77 2.43
CA ASN A 185 36.72 1.58 3.37
C ASN A 185 35.64 2.64 3.15
N TYR A 186 36.00 3.90 2.88
CA TYR A 186 35.02 4.93 2.59
C TYR A 186 34.18 4.60 1.34
N VAL A 187 34.83 4.22 0.24
CA VAL A 187 34.16 3.81 -1.01
C VAL A 187 33.29 2.58 -0.79
N ILE A 188 33.81 1.54 -0.11
CA ILE A 188 33.07 0.30 0.20
C ILE A 188 31.82 0.60 1.05
N ASN A 189 31.97 1.44 2.09
CA ASN A 189 30.90 1.77 3.03
C ASN A 189 29.84 2.71 2.44
N HIS A 190 30.11 3.39 1.33
CA HIS A 190 29.18 4.32 0.67
C HIS A 190 28.85 3.91 -0.76
N TYR A 191 29.11 2.64 -1.10
CA TYR A 191 29.04 2.14 -2.48
C TYR A 191 27.68 2.41 -3.14
N THR A 192 26.59 2.02 -2.48
CA THR A 192 25.22 2.28 -2.94
C THR A 192 24.56 3.42 -2.17
N LYS A 193 23.50 3.99 -2.75
CA LYS A 193 22.60 4.97 -2.10
C LYS A 193 22.18 4.57 -0.70
N ASN A 194 21.56 3.40 -0.61
CA ASN A 194 20.97 2.90 0.63
C ASN A 194 22.05 2.66 1.70
N ARG A 195 23.19 2.07 1.31
CA ARG A 195 24.32 1.84 2.20
C ARG A 195 24.88 3.16 2.75
N SER A 196 25.15 4.12 1.86
CA SER A 196 25.68 5.44 2.20
C SER A 196 24.78 6.19 3.21
N CYS A 197 23.47 6.23 2.95
CA CYS A 197 22.52 6.89 3.85
C CYS A 197 22.43 6.23 5.23
N ILE A 198 22.44 4.90 5.31
CA ILE A 198 22.39 4.16 6.57
C ILE A 198 23.71 4.34 7.34
N VAL A 199 24.85 4.18 6.68
CA VAL A 199 26.18 4.37 7.27
C VAL A 199 26.35 5.79 7.82
N GLU A 200 25.96 6.83 7.09
CA GLU A 200 26.05 8.21 7.58
C GLU A 200 25.11 8.47 8.77
N SER A 201 23.93 7.86 8.79
CA SER A 201 23.02 7.95 9.94
C SER A 201 23.60 7.28 11.19
N ILE A 202 24.28 6.13 11.02
CA ILE A 202 25.02 5.42 12.06
C ILE A 202 26.16 6.28 12.60
N ARG A 203 27.02 6.82 11.71
CA ARG A 203 28.15 7.70 12.08
C ARG A 203 27.69 8.93 12.86
N ARG A 204 26.56 9.52 12.47
CA ARG A 204 25.94 10.68 13.16
C ARG A 204 25.16 10.31 14.41
N LYS A 205 24.99 9.02 14.72
CA LYS A 205 24.14 8.51 15.80
C LYS A 205 22.68 8.98 15.70
N ASN A 206 22.20 9.22 14.48
CA ASN A 206 20.86 9.75 14.22
C ASN A 206 19.84 8.63 13.97
N ILE A 207 19.34 8.04 15.06
CA ILE A 207 18.38 6.91 15.03
C ILE A 207 17.09 7.28 14.27
N ARG A 208 16.62 8.51 14.44
CA ARG A 208 15.36 8.98 13.85
C ARG A 208 15.47 9.06 12.33
N GLU A 209 16.59 9.60 11.83
CA GLU A 209 16.87 9.67 10.39
C GLU A 209 17.03 8.29 9.78
N MET A 210 17.82 7.41 10.42
CA MET A 210 17.99 6.02 9.98
C MET A 210 16.65 5.28 9.89
N LYS A 211 15.85 5.32 10.97
CA LYS A 211 14.55 4.65 11.01
C LYS A 211 13.58 5.19 9.95
N ARG A 212 13.53 6.51 9.79
CA ARG A 212 12.69 7.15 8.76
C ARG A 212 13.12 6.70 7.37
N TYR A 213 14.44 6.65 7.11
CA TYR A 213 14.97 6.24 5.82
C TYR A 213 14.64 4.79 5.50
N ILE A 214 14.94 3.86 6.41
CA ILE A 214 14.61 2.42 6.27
C ILE A 214 13.11 2.24 5.99
N ASN A 215 12.24 2.87 6.80
CA ASN A 215 10.80 2.71 6.68
C ASN A 215 10.22 3.33 5.40
N ASN A 216 10.68 4.52 5.00
CA ASN A 216 10.14 5.23 3.83
C ASN A 216 10.48 4.52 2.51
N TYR A 217 11.63 3.84 2.46
CA TYR A 217 12.13 3.19 1.26
C TYR A 217 12.03 1.65 1.32
N GLY A 218 11.46 1.07 2.39
CA GLY A 218 11.32 -0.38 2.54
C GLY A 218 12.65 -1.15 2.48
N ILE A 219 13.74 -0.58 3.02
CA ILE A 219 15.08 -1.14 2.85
C ILE A 219 15.27 -2.35 3.75
N GLU A 220 15.53 -3.51 3.15
CA GLU A 220 16.06 -4.69 3.85
C GLU A 220 17.54 -4.47 4.17
N ILE A 221 17.94 -4.52 5.43
CA ILE A 221 19.32 -4.31 5.86
C ILE A 221 20.27 -5.39 5.28
N LYS A 222 19.76 -6.59 5.00
CA LYS A 222 20.49 -7.64 4.29
C LYS A 222 20.85 -7.24 2.87
N SER A 223 20.00 -6.46 2.19
CA SER A 223 20.23 -6.03 0.79
C SER A 223 21.39 -5.05 0.63
N ILE A 224 21.79 -4.35 1.71
CA ILE A 224 22.95 -3.45 1.67
C ILE A 224 24.27 -4.19 1.95
N ASN A 225 24.22 -5.45 2.37
CA ASN A 225 25.38 -6.31 2.58
C ASN A 225 25.80 -6.98 1.25
N ASP A 226 27.10 -7.14 1.05
CA ASP A 226 27.69 -7.89 -0.06
C ASP A 226 29.00 -8.57 0.40
N GLN A 227 29.73 -9.19 -0.53
CA GLN A 227 31.02 -9.83 -0.26
C GLN A 227 32.14 -8.87 0.22
N TYR A 228 31.91 -7.56 0.17
CA TYR A 228 32.88 -6.52 0.53
C TYR A 228 32.45 -5.72 1.77
N PHE A 229 31.16 -5.73 2.11
CA PHE A 229 30.57 -4.95 3.17
C PHE A 229 29.51 -5.74 3.93
N ASN A 230 29.67 -5.85 5.25
CA ASN A 230 28.62 -6.27 6.16
C ASN A 230 28.37 -5.14 7.16
N ILE A 231 27.14 -4.66 7.23
CA ILE A 231 26.75 -3.56 8.09
C ILE A 231 26.93 -3.87 9.59
N PHE A 232 26.85 -5.14 9.99
CA PHE A 232 27.06 -5.55 11.38
C PHE A 232 28.54 -5.58 11.72
N ASP A 233 29.40 -6.07 10.82
CA ASP A 233 30.87 -5.97 10.97
C ASP A 233 31.29 -4.50 11.02
N TYR A 234 30.78 -3.67 10.11
CA TYR A 234 31.02 -2.22 10.13
C TYR A 234 30.60 -1.59 11.46
N CYS A 235 29.43 -1.98 11.97
CA CYS A 235 28.99 -1.52 13.29
C CYS A 235 29.96 -1.99 14.37
N ASP A 236 30.36 -3.25 14.41
CA ASP A 236 31.23 -3.80 15.46
C ASP A 236 32.65 -3.21 15.42
N GLU A 237 33.20 -2.93 14.23
CA GLU A 237 34.46 -2.21 14.04
C GLU A 237 34.38 -0.75 14.51
N GLU A 238 33.36 0.01 14.10
CA GLU A 238 33.15 1.39 14.57
C GLU A 238 32.80 1.46 16.07
N ILE A 239 32.10 0.44 16.60
CA ILE A 239 31.68 0.32 18.01
C ILE A 239 32.89 0.22 18.94
N SER A 240 34.00 -0.39 18.49
CA SER A 240 35.23 -0.46 19.26
C SER A 240 35.73 0.92 19.72
N ASN A 241 35.26 2.02 19.10
CA ASN A 241 35.58 3.40 19.48
C ASN A 241 34.52 4.19 20.26
N LYS A 242 33.24 3.78 20.36
CA LYS A 242 32.21 4.31 21.31
C LYS A 242 30.79 3.80 20.97
N SER A 243 30.04 3.41 22.00
CA SER A 243 28.68 2.87 21.97
C SER A 243 27.79 3.34 20.80
N LEU A 244 27.51 2.41 19.88
CA LEU A 244 26.24 2.42 19.17
C LEU A 244 25.15 2.20 20.21
N SER A 245 24.04 2.94 20.13
CA SER A 245 22.92 2.61 21.00
C SER A 245 22.42 1.22 20.61
N SER A 246 22.20 0.33 21.57
CA SER A 246 21.58 -0.98 21.32
C SER A 246 20.24 -0.86 20.57
N LYS A 247 19.57 0.31 20.69
CA LYS A 247 18.39 0.69 19.91
C LYS A 247 18.64 0.78 18.39
N MET A 248 19.81 1.23 17.94
CA MET A 248 20.18 1.20 16.52
C MET A 248 20.37 -0.22 16.03
N LYS A 249 21.11 -1.04 16.80
CA LYS A 249 21.33 -2.46 16.49
C LYS A 249 19.99 -3.20 16.41
N TYR A 250 19.06 -2.90 17.33
CA TYR A 250 17.69 -3.40 17.28
C TYR A 250 16.93 -2.99 16.00
N ILE A 251 16.97 -1.71 15.60
CA ILE A 251 16.28 -1.27 14.37
C ILE A 251 16.86 -1.98 13.14
N MET A 252 18.16 -2.21 13.09
CA MET A 252 18.78 -2.94 11.99
C MET A 252 18.38 -4.41 11.98
N LEU A 253 18.46 -5.10 13.12
CA LEU A 253 18.04 -6.51 13.25
C LEU A 253 16.54 -6.68 12.95
N LYS A 254 15.70 -5.72 13.37
CA LYS A 254 14.26 -5.72 13.07
C LYS A 254 13.99 -5.65 11.57
N ASN A 255 14.79 -4.90 10.81
CA ASN A 255 14.60 -4.72 9.37
C ASN A 255 15.63 -5.53 8.55
N TYR A 256 16.09 -6.67 9.06
CA TYR A 256 17.14 -7.44 8.41
C TYR A 256 16.74 -7.90 7.01
N ASP A 257 15.63 -8.62 6.90
CA ASP A 257 14.91 -8.87 5.65
C ASP A 257 13.39 -8.89 5.92
N GLU A 258 12.57 -8.98 4.87
CA GLU A 258 11.10 -9.01 5.00
C GLU A 258 10.61 -10.14 5.91
N LEU A 259 11.28 -11.29 5.86
CA LEU A 259 10.90 -12.48 6.64
C LEU A 259 11.13 -12.27 8.13
N HIS A 260 12.31 -11.77 8.50
CA HIS A 260 12.65 -11.40 9.87
C HIS A 260 11.74 -10.30 10.39
N LEU A 261 11.49 -9.27 9.58
CA LEU A 261 10.61 -8.16 9.94
C LEU A 261 9.22 -8.68 10.30
N LYS A 262 8.62 -9.52 9.45
CA LYS A 262 7.30 -10.11 9.70
C LYS A 262 7.28 -10.93 10.97
N VAL A 263 8.23 -11.86 11.15
CA VAL A 263 8.27 -12.69 12.37
C VAL A 263 8.46 -11.83 13.62
N ILE A 264 9.36 -10.84 13.58
CA ILE A 264 9.61 -9.95 14.73
C ILE A 264 8.39 -9.10 15.05
N GLU A 265 7.66 -8.59 14.06
CA GLU A 265 6.43 -7.83 14.28
C GLU A 265 5.33 -8.70 14.89
N MET A 266 5.24 -9.95 14.46
CA MET A 266 4.31 -10.92 15.03
C MET A 266 4.68 -11.27 16.47
N LEU A 267 5.96 -11.42 16.79
CA LEU A 267 6.46 -11.60 18.16
C LEU A 267 6.23 -10.36 19.04
N SER A 268 6.37 -9.16 18.47
CA SER A 268 6.23 -7.89 19.20
C SER A 268 4.78 -7.53 19.52
N ASN A 269 3.82 -8.03 18.73
CA ASN A 269 2.39 -7.77 18.90
C ASN A 269 1.69 -8.81 19.82
N GLY A 270 2.48 -9.66 20.49
CA GLY A 270 2.03 -10.80 21.28
C GLY A 270 1.81 -12.02 20.41
N PHE A 271 2.31 -13.18 20.87
CA PHE A 271 2.16 -14.44 20.17
C PHE A 271 0.69 -14.85 20.07
N LYS A 272 0.08 -14.67 18.89
CA LYS A 272 -1.28 -15.13 18.59
C LYS A 272 -1.23 -16.40 17.75
N LYS A 273 -2.33 -17.14 17.71
CA LYS A 273 -2.48 -18.35 16.87
C LYS A 273 -2.17 -18.08 15.38
N SER A 274 -2.46 -16.87 14.88
CA SER A 274 -2.08 -16.44 13.53
C SER A 274 -0.56 -16.47 13.30
N SER A 275 0.24 -16.30 14.35
CA SER A 275 1.70 -16.38 14.24
C SER A 275 2.24 -17.77 13.92
N PHE A 276 1.53 -18.81 14.36
CA PHE A 276 1.84 -20.20 14.02
C PHE A 276 1.59 -20.47 12.54
N ASN A 277 0.46 -19.98 12.03
CA ASN A 277 0.04 -20.26 10.66
C ASN A 277 1.09 -19.71 9.68
N TYR A 278 1.60 -18.50 9.88
CA TYR A 278 2.62 -17.95 8.99
C TYR A 278 3.91 -18.79 8.91
N ILE A 279 4.45 -19.23 10.05
CA ILE A 279 5.68 -20.06 10.07
C ILE A 279 5.42 -21.43 9.44
N ASN A 280 4.27 -22.04 9.75
CA ASN A 280 3.86 -23.33 9.19
C ASN A 280 3.57 -23.26 7.69
N ASP A 281 2.89 -22.22 7.22
CA ASP A 281 2.54 -21.97 5.82
C ASP A 281 3.80 -21.77 4.96
N LYS A 282 4.84 -21.16 5.53
CA LYS A 282 6.15 -21.04 4.90
C LYS A 282 7.00 -22.30 5.02
N ASN A 283 6.50 -23.34 5.70
CA ASN A 283 7.23 -24.57 6.02
C ASN A 283 8.58 -24.28 6.69
N MET A 284 8.62 -23.27 7.55
CA MET A 284 9.82 -22.80 8.23
C MET A 284 9.89 -23.23 9.69
N GLU A 285 11.06 -23.09 10.28
CA GLU A 285 11.34 -23.21 11.70
C GLU A 285 12.00 -21.93 12.23
N PHE A 286 11.92 -21.65 13.53
CA PHE A 286 12.59 -20.46 14.08
C PHE A 286 14.11 -20.51 13.92
N LYS A 287 14.73 -21.69 13.97
CA LYS A 287 16.15 -21.88 13.68
C LYS A 287 16.54 -21.43 12.27
N ASP A 288 15.60 -21.42 11.33
CA ASP A 288 15.87 -21.03 9.93
C ASP A 288 15.99 -19.50 9.78
N LEU A 289 15.61 -18.75 10.82
CA LEU A 289 15.90 -17.32 10.94
C LEU A 289 17.32 -17.07 11.44
N ASP A 290 18.00 -18.08 11.99
CA ASP A 290 19.35 -17.88 12.49
C ASP A 290 20.36 -17.90 11.32
N ASP A 291 21.22 -16.89 11.27
CA ASP A 291 22.39 -16.85 10.41
C ASP A 291 23.62 -16.32 11.18
N GLU A 292 24.69 -15.98 10.46
CA GLU A 292 25.91 -15.45 11.10
C GLU A 292 25.71 -14.10 11.81
N ASN A 293 24.67 -13.34 11.42
CA ASN A 293 24.39 -11.98 11.89
C ASN A 293 23.15 -11.89 12.79
N PHE A 294 22.21 -12.83 12.67
CA PHE A 294 20.95 -12.86 13.39
C PHE A 294 20.76 -14.17 14.17
N ASN A 295 20.31 -14.07 15.43
CA ASN A 295 19.89 -15.22 16.22
C ASN A 295 18.59 -14.88 16.95
N ILE A 296 17.51 -15.58 16.64
CA ILE A 296 16.16 -15.28 17.09
C ILE A 296 16.03 -15.37 18.62
N ILE A 297 16.70 -16.34 19.26
CA ILE A 297 16.66 -16.48 20.73
C ILE A 297 17.36 -15.29 21.39
N LYS A 298 18.58 -14.95 20.95
CA LYS A 298 19.31 -13.77 21.45
C LYS A 298 18.55 -12.47 21.20
N PHE A 299 17.85 -12.38 20.08
CA PHE A 299 17.00 -11.25 19.76
C PHE A 299 15.82 -11.14 20.74
N CYS A 300 15.11 -12.24 21.00
CA CYS A 300 14.03 -12.28 21.98
C CYS A 300 14.51 -11.96 23.40
N ASP A 301 15.72 -12.36 23.77
CA ASP A 301 16.35 -12.04 25.07
C ASP A 301 16.85 -10.59 25.19
N SER A 302 16.88 -9.84 24.10
CA SER A 302 17.31 -8.44 24.13
C SER A 302 16.29 -7.57 24.87
N GLU A 303 16.74 -6.75 25.83
CA GLU A 303 15.89 -5.77 26.53
C GLU A 303 15.18 -4.77 25.59
N TYR A 304 15.65 -4.63 24.34
CA TYR A 304 15.09 -3.72 23.34
C TYR A 304 14.01 -4.35 22.47
N SER A 305 13.89 -5.68 22.46
CA SER A 305 12.91 -6.39 21.62
C SER A 305 11.48 -6.09 22.03
N ARG A 306 11.27 -5.83 23.33
CA ARG A 306 9.94 -5.70 23.94
C ARG A 306 9.03 -6.91 23.63
N ILE A 307 9.63 -8.05 23.29
CA ILE A 307 8.91 -9.31 23.13
C ILE A 307 8.51 -9.77 24.52
N ASP A 308 7.22 -10.07 24.70
CA ASP A 308 6.69 -10.53 25.98
C ASP A 308 7.26 -11.92 26.34
N SER A 309 7.15 -12.28 27.62
CA SER A 309 7.69 -13.53 28.13
C SER A 309 7.12 -14.76 27.43
N ASP A 310 5.86 -14.71 27.00
CA ASP A 310 5.14 -15.86 26.46
C ASP A 310 5.58 -16.10 25.02
N SER A 311 5.63 -15.04 24.21
CA SER A 311 6.24 -15.05 22.87
C SER A 311 7.68 -15.56 22.90
N ARG A 312 8.49 -15.08 23.84
CA ARG A 312 9.87 -15.55 24.00
C ARG A 312 9.94 -17.04 24.38
N ASN A 313 9.17 -17.45 25.38
CA ASN A 313 9.13 -18.85 25.83
C ASN A 313 8.65 -19.78 24.71
N TYR A 314 7.72 -19.30 23.88
CA TYR A 314 7.25 -20.02 22.71
C TYR A 314 8.37 -20.21 21.68
N VAL A 315 9.09 -19.14 21.29
CA VAL A 315 10.25 -19.24 20.37
C VAL A 315 11.29 -20.25 20.89
N ILE A 316 11.61 -20.21 22.17
CA ILE A 316 12.59 -21.12 22.79
C ILE A 316 12.11 -22.58 22.74
N SER A 317 10.84 -22.81 23.07
CA SER A 317 10.23 -24.14 23.11
C SER A 317 9.91 -24.71 21.72
N HIS A 318 9.77 -23.88 20.69
CA HIS A 318 9.46 -24.28 19.31
C HIS A 318 10.60 -23.98 18.34
N TYR A 319 11.82 -23.78 18.85
CA TYR A 319 12.98 -23.33 18.09
C TYR A 319 13.22 -24.16 16.81
N ASN A 320 12.98 -25.46 16.87
CA ASN A 320 12.95 -26.35 15.71
C ASN A 320 11.66 -27.19 15.71
N ARG A 321 11.29 -27.73 14.54
CA ARG A 321 10.02 -28.45 14.34
C ARG A 321 9.88 -29.65 15.27
N GLN A 322 10.94 -30.45 15.40
CA GLN A 322 10.95 -31.63 16.26
C GLN A 322 10.68 -31.27 17.73
N ARG A 323 11.33 -30.23 18.24
CA ARG A 323 11.12 -29.72 19.59
C ARG A 323 9.70 -29.18 19.75
N GLY A 324 9.24 -28.35 18.81
CA GLY A 324 7.89 -27.78 18.83
C GLY A 324 6.80 -28.85 18.87
N THR A 325 6.88 -29.87 18.00
CA THR A 325 5.93 -30.99 18.00
C THR A 325 5.89 -31.74 19.33
N ILE A 326 7.04 -31.99 19.97
CA ILE A 326 7.09 -32.64 21.29
C ILE A 326 6.44 -31.74 22.35
N VAL A 327 6.72 -30.44 22.32
CA VAL A 327 6.13 -29.45 23.24
C VAL A 327 4.62 -29.34 23.04
N ASP A 328 4.13 -29.34 21.81
CA ASP A 328 2.71 -29.31 21.48
C ASP A 328 1.99 -30.54 22.04
N PHE A 329 2.54 -31.75 21.85
CA PHE A 329 1.93 -32.95 22.42
C PHE A 329 1.88 -32.91 23.95
N ILE A 330 2.91 -32.37 24.60
CA ILE A 330 2.91 -32.20 26.05
C ILE A 330 1.82 -31.21 26.46
N THR A 331 1.81 -30.02 25.84
CA THR A 331 0.89 -28.92 26.18
C THR A 331 -0.57 -29.31 25.97
N ASN A 332 -0.86 -30.13 24.95
CA ASN A 332 -2.20 -30.61 24.66
C ASN A 332 -2.59 -31.89 25.41
N GLY A 333 -1.72 -32.45 26.26
CA GLY A 333 -1.99 -33.70 26.98
C GLY A 333 -2.04 -34.95 26.09
N GLU A 334 -1.45 -34.92 24.89
CA GLU A 334 -1.56 -35.98 23.88
C GLU A 334 -0.48 -37.07 24.05
N LEU A 335 -0.49 -37.74 25.21
CA LEU A 335 0.57 -38.69 25.61
C LEU A 335 0.83 -39.80 24.58
N MET A 336 -0.23 -40.36 23.99
CA MET A 336 -0.09 -41.46 23.02
C MET A 336 0.61 -40.98 21.74
N LYS A 337 0.26 -39.79 21.23
CA LYS A 337 0.92 -39.23 20.03
C LYS A 337 2.39 -38.92 20.30
N LEU A 338 2.71 -38.42 21.50
CA LEU A 338 4.09 -38.20 21.91
C LEU A 338 4.91 -39.51 21.88
N LYS A 339 4.37 -40.59 22.46
CA LYS A 339 5.01 -41.92 22.47
C LYS A 339 5.27 -42.43 21.05
N ASP A 340 4.26 -42.37 20.19
CA ASP A 340 4.37 -42.81 18.80
C ASP A 340 5.41 -41.97 18.03
N PHE A 341 5.38 -40.65 18.17
CA PHE A 341 6.32 -39.74 17.52
C PHE A 341 7.78 -39.99 17.94
N LEU A 342 8.04 -40.16 19.25
CA LEU A 342 9.39 -40.46 19.75
C LEU A 342 9.90 -41.80 19.22
N ARG A 343 9.03 -42.83 19.14
CA ARG A 343 9.37 -44.15 18.63
C ARG A 343 9.67 -44.14 17.14
N GLU A 344 8.82 -43.49 16.34
CA GLU A 344 8.95 -43.41 14.88
C GLU A 344 10.23 -42.67 14.47
N ASN A 345 10.57 -41.61 15.19
CA ASN A 345 11.76 -40.79 14.91
C ASN A 345 13.02 -41.24 15.66
N LYS A 346 12.93 -42.30 16.49
CA LYS A 346 14.03 -42.82 17.33
C LYS A 346 14.69 -41.73 18.21
N LEU A 347 13.86 -40.89 18.84
CA LEU A 347 14.29 -39.75 19.64
C LEU A 347 14.24 -40.06 21.14
N ASN A 348 15.20 -39.55 21.91
CA ASN A 348 15.09 -39.45 23.36
C ASN A 348 14.66 -38.02 23.75
N LEU A 349 13.89 -37.90 24.82
CA LEU A 349 13.48 -36.58 25.34
C LEU A 349 14.67 -35.73 25.81
N GLU A 350 15.81 -36.35 26.12
CA GLU A 350 17.03 -35.60 26.45
C GLU A 350 17.66 -34.91 25.24
N ASP A 351 17.45 -35.45 24.03
CA ASP A 351 18.08 -34.96 22.79
C ASP A 351 17.53 -33.59 22.36
N ILE A 352 16.36 -33.18 22.87
CA ILE A 352 15.78 -31.86 22.58
C ILE A 352 16.22 -30.76 23.52
N ASN A 353 16.93 -31.10 24.60
CA ASN A 353 17.45 -30.14 25.56
C ASN A 353 18.68 -29.42 24.99
N ASP A 354 18.82 -28.13 25.31
CA ASP A 354 20.02 -27.35 25.05
C ASP A 354 20.28 -26.38 26.23
N ASN A 355 21.19 -25.43 26.05
CA ASN A 355 21.51 -24.45 27.09
C ASN A 355 20.35 -23.48 27.41
N MET A 356 19.37 -23.36 26.52
CA MET A 356 18.23 -22.43 26.61
C MET A 356 16.90 -23.15 26.93
N PHE A 357 16.78 -24.44 26.62
CA PHE A 357 15.57 -25.22 26.77
C PHE A 357 15.82 -26.54 27.53
N ASN A 358 14.97 -26.81 28.51
CA ASN A 358 14.96 -28.07 29.27
C ASN A 358 13.53 -28.61 29.39
N ILE A 359 13.25 -29.72 28.71
CA ILE A 359 11.90 -30.30 28.61
C ILE A 359 11.32 -30.65 29.98
N LYS A 360 12.14 -31.17 30.90
CA LYS A 360 11.70 -31.52 32.24
C LYS A 360 11.28 -30.27 33.02
N LYS A 361 12.07 -29.19 32.95
CA LYS A 361 11.72 -27.91 33.59
C LYS A 361 10.45 -27.32 33.00
N TYR A 362 10.30 -27.39 31.67
CA TYR A 362 9.13 -26.90 30.94
C TYR A 362 7.84 -27.66 31.31
N THR A 363 7.86 -28.99 31.30
CA THR A 363 6.72 -29.81 31.72
C THR A 363 6.32 -29.53 33.17
N LEU A 364 7.29 -29.29 34.04
CA LEU A 364 7.02 -28.98 35.44
C LEU A 364 6.42 -27.59 35.64
N SER A 365 6.71 -26.59 34.80
CA SER A 365 5.99 -25.32 34.89
C SER A 365 4.53 -25.48 34.50
N LEU A 366 4.24 -26.21 33.41
CA LEU A 366 2.86 -26.47 32.97
C LEU A 366 2.02 -27.22 34.02
N TYR A 367 2.66 -28.13 34.76
CA TYR A 367 1.98 -28.89 35.81
C TYR A 367 1.77 -28.10 37.11
N ASN A 368 2.67 -27.18 37.46
CA ASN A 368 2.60 -26.43 38.73
C ASN A 368 1.76 -25.15 38.65
N ASP A 369 1.37 -24.70 37.46
CA ASP A 369 0.40 -23.61 37.32
C ASP A 369 -0.96 -24.02 37.93
N ASN A 370 -1.67 -23.07 38.54
CA ASN A 370 -2.87 -23.33 39.38
C ASN A 370 -4.00 -24.08 38.65
N ASP A 371 -3.99 -24.09 37.31
CA ASP A 371 -4.97 -24.76 36.46
C ASP A 371 -4.42 -26.02 35.76
N SER A 372 -3.26 -26.55 36.20
CA SER A 372 -2.48 -27.68 35.63
C SER A 372 -2.85 -28.03 34.19
N VAL A 373 -2.17 -27.40 33.22
CA VAL A 373 -2.46 -27.56 31.78
C VAL A 373 -2.33 -29.02 31.33
N ILE A 374 -1.51 -29.80 32.03
CA ILE A 374 -1.24 -31.20 31.73
C ILE A 374 -1.61 -32.09 32.91
N ASP A 375 -2.05 -33.31 32.61
CA ASP A 375 -2.36 -34.30 33.62
C ASP A 375 -1.11 -34.89 34.29
N CYS A 376 -1.34 -35.69 35.32
CA CYS A 376 -0.27 -36.36 36.04
C CYS A 376 0.44 -37.45 35.19
N GLU A 377 -0.24 -38.06 34.22
CA GLU A 377 0.33 -39.10 33.36
C GLU A 377 1.41 -38.55 32.44
N MET A 378 1.12 -37.44 31.75
CA MET A 378 2.05 -36.73 30.89
C MET A 378 3.27 -36.28 31.69
N LYS A 379 3.05 -35.65 32.84
CA LYS A 379 4.12 -35.19 33.73
C LYS A 379 4.99 -36.36 34.21
N ASP A 380 4.40 -37.47 34.66
CA ASP A 380 5.15 -38.65 35.12
C ASP A 380 5.95 -39.26 33.97
N TYR A 381 5.36 -39.39 32.78
CA TYR A 381 6.04 -39.93 31.59
C TYR A 381 7.31 -39.13 31.26
N ILE A 382 7.23 -37.80 31.17
CA ILE A 382 8.40 -36.95 30.89
C ILE A 382 9.45 -37.07 32.00
N VAL A 383 9.05 -37.06 33.27
CA VAL A 383 10.00 -37.16 34.40
C VAL A 383 10.74 -38.50 34.41
N ILE A 384 10.05 -39.59 34.05
CA ILE A 384 10.63 -40.93 33.92
C ILE A 384 11.57 -40.98 32.71
N HIS A 385 11.15 -40.50 31.55
CA HIS A 385 11.88 -40.65 30.28
C HIS A 385 13.00 -39.63 30.06
N THR A 386 13.18 -38.68 31.00
CA THR A 386 14.33 -37.76 31.07
C THR A 386 15.35 -38.16 32.14
N ASP A 387 15.19 -39.36 32.71
CA ASP A 387 16.12 -39.95 33.67
C ASP A 387 16.33 -41.42 33.31
N LYS A 388 17.48 -41.72 32.71
CA LYS A 388 17.80 -43.06 32.21
C LYS A 388 17.59 -44.16 33.25
N LYS A 389 17.94 -43.93 34.53
CA LYS A 389 17.77 -44.92 35.60
C LYS A 389 16.30 -45.17 35.90
N LYS A 390 15.47 -44.11 35.96
CA LYS A 390 14.03 -44.23 36.22
C LYS A 390 13.32 -44.94 35.08
N LYS A 391 13.65 -44.57 33.83
CA LYS A 391 13.12 -45.22 32.63
C LYS A 391 13.39 -46.72 32.66
N GLU A 392 14.62 -47.12 32.93
CA GLU A 392 15.01 -48.53 33.02
C GLU A 392 14.19 -49.29 34.08
N VAL A 393 14.03 -48.75 35.29
CA VAL A 393 13.25 -49.41 36.33
C VAL A 393 11.77 -49.54 35.94
N ILE A 394 11.17 -48.47 35.41
CA ILE A 394 9.76 -48.47 34.99
C ILE A 394 9.52 -49.46 33.85
N GLU A 395 10.41 -49.52 32.86
CA GLU A 395 10.32 -50.51 31.77
C GLU A 395 10.39 -51.95 32.28
N ILE A 396 11.16 -52.22 33.35
CA ILE A 396 11.20 -53.54 33.98
C ILE A 396 9.89 -53.86 34.72
N ILE A 397 9.29 -52.87 35.39
CA ILE A 397 7.99 -53.02 36.06
C ILE A 397 6.88 -53.27 35.02
N GLU A 398 6.84 -52.49 33.94
CA GLU A 398 5.84 -52.59 32.88
C GLU A 398 5.93 -53.91 32.07
N LYS A 399 7.09 -54.59 32.07
CA LYS A 399 7.21 -55.98 31.54
C LYS A 399 6.36 -56.99 32.31
N ASN A 400 5.88 -56.63 33.50
CA ASN A 400 4.99 -57.43 34.32
C ASN A 400 5.53 -58.84 34.62
N ASN A 401 6.83 -58.93 34.91
CA ASN A 401 7.52 -60.18 35.22
C ASN A 401 8.21 -60.08 36.59
N VAL A 402 7.58 -60.67 37.61
CA VAL A 402 8.06 -60.64 39.00
C VAL A 402 9.51 -61.10 39.12
N ASN A 403 9.91 -62.17 38.42
CA ASN A 403 11.24 -62.75 38.57
C ASN A 403 12.31 -61.78 38.03
N ILE A 404 12.05 -61.14 36.88
CA ILE A 404 12.98 -60.15 36.30
C ILE A 404 13.09 -58.92 37.19
N LEU A 405 11.96 -58.45 37.75
CA LEU A 405 11.95 -57.31 38.66
C LEU A 405 12.69 -57.62 39.96
N GLU A 406 12.48 -58.80 40.54
CA GLU A 406 13.14 -59.26 41.77
C GLU A 406 14.66 -59.42 41.57
N GLU A 407 15.08 -60.03 40.46
CA GLU A 407 16.50 -60.13 40.08
C GLU A 407 17.13 -58.73 39.97
N TYR A 408 16.48 -57.81 39.26
CA TYR A 408 16.97 -56.44 39.10
C TYR A 408 17.04 -55.67 40.43
N ILE A 409 16.03 -55.81 41.30
CA ILE A 409 16.02 -55.20 42.65
C ILE A 409 17.22 -55.68 43.45
N ASN A 410 17.47 -56.99 43.46
CA ASN A 410 18.53 -57.61 44.23
C ASN A 410 19.92 -57.28 43.69
N GLU A 411 20.12 -57.33 42.36
CA GLU A 411 21.39 -57.01 41.72
C GLU A 411 21.81 -55.54 41.93
N ASN A 412 20.84 -54.63 41.97
CA ASN A 412 21.10 -53.20 42.10
C ASN A 412 20.90 -52.65 43.52
N ASN A 413 20.54 -53.51 44.49
CA ASN A 413 20.13 -53.13 45.84
C ASN A 413 19.13 -51.95 45.85
N LEU A 414 18.11 -52.05 45.00
CA LEU A 414 17.18 -50.96 44.70
C LEU A 414 16.14 -50.81 45.82
N GLN A 415 15.99 -49.59 46.33
CA GLN A 415 14.82 -49.17 47.10
C GLN A 415 13.98 -48.24 46.21
N PHE A 416 12.69 -48.53 46.02
CA PHE A 416 11.89 -47.72 45.08
C PHE A 416 11.66 -46.28 45.54
N LYS A 417 11.81 -46.00 46.84
CA LYS A 417 11.85 -44.63 47.37
C LYS A 417 12.96 -43.77 46.77
N ASP A 418 14.05 -44.36 46.27
CA ASP A 418 15.11 -43.63 45.56
C ASP A 418 14.66 -43.14 44.17
N ILE A 419 13.55 -43.69 43.66
CA ILE A 419 12.92 -43.26 42.40
C ILE A 419 11.96 -42.10 42.65
N ASP A 420 11.42 -41.96 43.86
CA ASP A 420 10.64 -40.79 44.22
C ASP A 420 11.45 -39.51 44.11
N ASN A 421 10.76 -38.44 43.76
CA ASN A 421 11.26 -37.10 43.98
C ASN A 421 10.08 -36.16 44.22
N LYS A 422 10.36 -34.86 44.37
CA LYS A 422 9.29 -33.87 44.55
C LYS A 422 8.25 -33.80 43.41
N TYR A 423 8.50 -34.45 42.27
CA TYR A 423 7.69 -34.38 41.05
C TYR A 423 7.07 -35.72 40.62
N LEU A 424 7.62 -36.85 41.04
CA LEU A 424 7.13 -38.19 40.76
C LEU A 424 6.82 -38.87 42.10
N ASN A 425 5.53 -39.18 42.30
CA ASN A 425 5.06 -40.10 43.32
C ASN A 425 5.04 -41.50 42.69
N PHE A 426 6.09 -42.26 42.94
CA PHE A 426 6.30 -43.58 42.36
C PHE A 426 5.17 -44.54 42.72
N ILE A 427 4.69 -44.52 43.97
CA ILE A 427 3.56 -45.37 44.38
C ILE A 427 2.29 -45.05 43.61
N ASN A 428 1.91 -43.78 43.50
CA ASN A 428 0.69 -43.41 42.76
C ASN A 428 0.82 -43.77 41.28
N TYR A 429 2.03 -43.63 40.71
CA TYR A 429 2.30 -44.08 39.35
C TYR A 429 2.09 -45.59 39.21
N VAL A 430 2.68 -46.39 40.10
CA VAL A 430 2.60 -47.87 40.06
C VAL A 430 1.16 -48.36 40.32
N LYS A 431 0.42 -47.70 41.23
CA LYS A 431 -1.01 -47.97 41.45
C LYS A 431 -1.83 -47.74 40.18
N ARG A 432 -1.64 -46.60 39.51
CA ARG A 432 -2.39 -46.25 38.30
C ARG A 432 -2.13 -47.25 37.16
N ILE A 433 -0.88 -47.68 36.96
CA ILE A 433 -0.59 -48.71 35.94
C ILE A 433 -1.17 -50.09 36.33
N TYR A 434 -1.30 -50.40 37.62
CA TYR A 434 -2.01 -51.59 38.08
C TYR A 434 -3.54 -51.50 37.86
N GLU A 435 -4.15 -50.36 38.16
CA GLU A 435 -5.58 -50.10 37.90
C GLU A 435 -5.91 -50.21 36.40
N ASN A 436 -4.98 -49.77 35.55
CA ASN A 436 -5.02 -49.95 34.10
C ASN A 436 -4.67 -51.38 33.63
N GLN A 437 -4.49 -52.33 34.56
CA GLN A 437 -4.17 -53.74 34.31
C GLN A 437 -2.86 -53.98 33.54
N ILE A 438 -1.92 -53.03 33.57
CA ILE A 438 -0.61 -53.16 32.90
C ILE A 438 0.28 -54.12 33.68
N ILE A 439 0.22 -54.05 35.02
CA ILE A 439 0.99 -54.92 35.92
C ILE A 439 0.07 -55.82 36.75
N SER A 440 0.58 -56.97 37.15
CA SER A 440 -0.11 -57.93 37.99
C SER A 440 -0.08 -57.49 39.45
N LYS A 441 -0.94 -58.13 40.26
CA LYS A 441 -0.99 -57.90 41.71
C LYS A 441 0.35 -58.26 42.36
N GLU A 442 1.02 -59.30 41.88
CA GLU A 442 2.31 -59.77 42.41
C GLU A 442 3.43 -58.76 42.16
N VAL A 443 3.48 -58.13 40.98
CA VAL A 443 4.43 -57.06 40.67
C VAL A 443 4.17 -55.85 41.56
N LEU A 444 2.90 -55.43 41.69
CA LEU A 444 2.51 -54.33 42.58
C LEU A 444 2.92 -54.62 44.03
N GLN A 445 2.68 -55.84 44.52
CA GLN A 445 3.08 -56.27 45.86
C GLN A 445 4.60 -56.24 46.05
N LEU A 446 5.36 -56.73 45.06
CA LEU A 446 6.82 -56.70 45.10
C LEU A 446 7.34 -55.26 45.14
N VAL A 447 6.75 -54.35 44.36
CA VAL A 447 7.08 -52.92 44.42
C VAL A 447 6.84 -52.34 45.82
N PHE A 448 5.69 -52.62 46.43
CA PHE A 448 5.39 -52.15 47.78
C PHE A 448 6.33 -52.74 48.84
N LEU A 449 6.65 -54.03 48.73
CA LEU A 449 7.55 -54.73 49.66
C LEU A 449 8.98 -54.18 49.61
N HIS A 450 9.40 -53.65 48.47
CA HIS A 450 10.73 -53.07 48.27
C HIS A 450 10.72 -51.53 48.15
N TYR A 451 9.62 -50.87 48.53
CA TYR A 451 9.54 -49.41 48.45
C TYR A 451 10.46 -48.73 49.46
N ASP A 452 10.30 -49.10 50.72
CA ASP A 452 11.10 -48.66 51.86
C ASP A 452 11.10 -49.77 52.92
N THR A 453 12.21 -49.91 53.65
CA THR A 453 12.37 -50.95 54.68
C THR A 453 11.30 -50.90 55.77
N THR A 454 10.81 -49.72 56.16
CA THR A 454 9.76 -49.57 57.18
C THR A 454 8.41 -50.04 56.66
N ILE A 455 8.07 -49.75 55.39
CA ILE A 455 6.81 -50.22 54.79
C ILE A 455 6.81 -51.75 54.70
N ARG A 456 7.95 -52.33 54.32
CA ARG A 456 8.12 -53.79 54.29
C ARG A 456 7.79 -54.44 55.64
N GLU A 457 8.36 -53.92 56.72
CA GLU A 457 8.10 -54.43 58.08
C GLU A 457 6.61 -54.35 58.46
N ILE A 458 5.93 -53.26 58.09
CA ILE A 458 4.49 -53.12 58.37
C ILE A 458 3.66 -54.11 57.55
N ILE A 459 3.94 -54.23 56.25
CA ILE A 459 3.24 -55.18 55.37
C ILE A 459 3.45 -56.61 55.88
N GLU A 460 4.69 -56.98 56.24
CA GLU A 460 5.01 -58.29 56.84
C GLU A 460 4.27 -58.50 58.17
N THR A 461 4.06 -57.45 58.97
CA THR A 461 3.29 -57.52 60.24
C THR A 461 1.78 -57.68 60.00
N ILE A 462 1.21 -56.95 59.03
CA ILE A 462 -0.20 -57.10 58.62
C ILE A 462 -0.44 -58.49 58.04
N GLN A 463 0.46 -59.01 57.20
CA GLN A 463 0.37 -60.35 56.61
C GLN A 463 0.43 -61.47 57.65
N ARG A 464 1.10 -61.24 58.79
CA ARG A 464 1.09 -62.14 59.97
C ARG A 464 -0.23 -62.12 60.75
N ASN A 465 -1.18 -61.23 60.43
CA ASN A 465 -2.44 -60.99 61.14
C ASN A 465 -2.28 -60.61 62.63
N ASP A 466 -1.14 -60.03 63.02
CA ASP A 466 -0.90 -59.62 64.40
C ASP A 466 -1.32 -58.16 64.64
N PHE A 467 -2.60 -57.96 64.98
CA PHE A 467 -3.15 -56.62 65.22
C PHE A 467 -2.52 -55.93 66.43
N GLU A 468 -2.10 -56.67 67.47
CA GLU A 468 -1.45 -56.06 68.63
C GLU A 468 0.00 -55.67 68.32
N GLU A 469 0.74 -56.44 67.51
CA GLU A 469 2.04 -56.02 66.99
C GLU A 469 1.91 -54.79 66.08
N PHE A 470 0.92 -54.75 65.17
CA PHE A 470 0.64 -53.58 64.34
C PHE A 470 0.26 -52.34 65.17
N LYS A 471 -0.64 -52.51 66.13
CA LYS A 471 -1.07 -51.45 67.06
C LYS A 471 0.08 -50.97 67.93
N ASN A 472 0.91 -51.87 68.47
CA ASN A 472 2.08 -51.49 69.27
C ASN A 472 3.12 -50.78 68.41
N TYR A 473 3.39 -51.25 67.18
CA TYR A 473 4.27 -50.57 66.23
C TYR A 473 3.80 -49.13 65.95
N ILE A 474 2.50 -48.94 65.71
CA ILE A 474 1.84 -47.64 65.52
C ILE A 474 1.96 -46.75 66.79
N LEU A 475 1.79 -47.35 67.98
CA LEU A 475 1.85 -46.64 69.26
C LEU A 475 3.30 -46.27 69.66
N GLU A 476 4.28 -47.10 69.34
CA GLU A 476 5.72 -46.89 69.60
C GLU A 476 6.31 -45.81 68.71
N HIS A 477 5.82 -45.69 67.47
CA HIS A 477 6.25 -44.68 66.48
C HIS A 477 5.32 -43.44 66.45
N LYS A 478 4.62 -43.14 67.56
CA LYS A 478 3.57 -42.11 67.71
C LYS A 478 3.95 -40.68 67.24
N THR A 479 5.22 -40.28 67.36
CA THR A 479 5.71 -38.97 66.90
C THR A 479 5.98 -38.93 65.39
N GLU A 480 6.07 -40.10 64.76
CA GLU A 480 6.26 -40.32 63.33
C GLU A 480 4.98 -40.85 62.67
N TYR A 481 3.80 -40.71 63.29
CA TYR A 481 2.55 -41.13 62.65
C TYR A 481 2.26 -40.38 61.32
N LYS A 482 2.88 -39.19 61.13
CA LYS A 482 2.94 -38.48 59.85
C LYS A 482 3.74 -39.23 58.76
N LEU A 483 4.53 -40.26 59.11
CA LEU A 483 5.23 -41.19 58.21
C LEU A 483 4.38 -42.39 57.76
N PHE A 484 3.18 -42.64 58.32
CA PHE A 484 2.31 -43.76 57.87
C PHE A 484 1.10 -43.30 57.06
N ASN A 485 0.93 -41.98 56.97
CA ASN A 485 0.06 -41.28 56.03
C ASN A 485 0.90 -40.20 55.34
N ILE A 486 2.08 -40.60 54.81
CA ILE A 486 2.89 -39.71 53.98
C ILE A 486 2.03 -39.40 52.75
N LYS A 487 2.21 -38.22 52.16
CA LYS A 487 1.71 -37.83 50.83
C LYS A 487 1.79 -38.94 49.75
N TYR A 488 2.60 -39.99 49.95
CA TYR A 488 2.92 -41.06 49.01
C TYR A 488 2.42 -42.47 49.41
N PHE A 489 1.91 -42.71 50.62
CA PHE A 489 1.46 -44.06 51.07
C PHE A 489 0.34 -43.99 52.12
N ASN A 490 -0.85 -44.50 51.79
CA ASN A 490 -2.02 -44.58 52.67
C ASN A 490 -2.34 -46.05 52.98
N ILE A 491 -2.11 -46.44 54.24
CA ILE A 491 -2.29 -47.82 54.70
C ILE A 491 -3.75 -48.27 54.71
N ILE A 492 -4.69 -47.35 54.92
CA ILE A 492 -6.13 -47.62 54.93
C ILE A 492 -6.60 -47.95 53.52
N GLU A 493 -6.15 -47.19 52.52
CA GLU A 493 -6.44 -47.42 51.12
C GLU A 493 -5.94 -48.80 50.66
N MET A 494 -4.72 -49.18 51.06
CA MET A 494 -4.15 -50.51 50.74
C MET A 494 -4.93 -51.68 51.36
N LEU A 495 -5.46 -51.50 52.57
CA LEU A 495 -6.28 -52.48 53.28
C LEU A 495 -7.68 -52.59 52.66
N LEU A 496 -8.25 -51.49 52.17
CA LEU A 496 -9.54 -51.45 51.48
C LEU A 496 -9.49 -52.12 50.09
N PHE A 497 -8.37 -52.02 49.37
CA PHE A 497 -8.19 -52.66 48.06
C PHE A 497 -7.96 -54.19 48.10
N ASN A 498 -7.99 -54.83 49.28
CA ASN A 498 -7.68 -56.27 49.46
C ASN A 498 -6.30 -56.68 48.85
N LEU A 499 -5.38 -55.71 48.70
CA LEU A 499 -4.06 -55.94 48.09
C LEU A 499 -3.13 -56.69 49.03
N ILE A 500 -3.31 -56.48 50.33
CA ILE A 500 -2.65 -57.19 51.42
C ILE A 500 -3.74 -58.06 52.06
N ILE A 501 -3.56 -59.38 52.01
CA ILE A 501 -4.56 -60.36 52.45
C ILE A 501 -4.94 -60.07 53.92
N GLY A 502 -6.20 -59.71 54.16
CA GLY A 502 -6.73 -59.44 55.49
C GLY A 502 -8.26 -59.61 55.54
N SER A 503 -8.78 -60.20 56.62
CA SER A 503 -10.21 -60.51 56.74
C SER A 503 -11.06 -59.23 56.80
N PRO A 504 -12.31 -59.23 56.28
CA PRO A 504 -13.26 -58.11 56.38
C PRO A 504 -13.43 -57.56 57.81
N ARG A 505 -13.14 -58.39 58.82
CA ARG A 505 -13.19 -58.05 60.23
C ARG A 505 -12.15 -57.01 60.65
N LEU A 506 -10.98 -56.98 60.00
CA LEU A 506 -9.93 -56.00 60.25
C LEU A 506 -10.29 -54.64 59.63
N ASN A 507 -10.89 -54.63 58.43
CA ASN A 507 -11.36 -53.41 57.76
C ASN A 507 -12.49 -52.72 58.53
N ILE A 508 -13.41 -53.49 59.11
CA ILE A 508 -14.48 -52.97 59.98
C ILE A 508 -13.90 -52.41 61.29
N LEU A 509 -12.95 -53.11 61.92
CA LEU A 509 -12.26 -52.62 63.13
C LEU A 509 -11.46 -51.33 62.90
N ILE A 510 -11.02 -51.09 61.65
CA ILE A 510 -10.32 -49.88 61.24
C ILE A 510 -11.31 -48.75 60.95
N SER A 511 -12.46 -48.99 60.29
CA SER A 511 -13.51 -47.97 60.08
C SER A 511 -14.25 -47.56 61.37
N ASP A 512 -14.49 -48.49 62.30
CA ASP A 512 -15.10 -48.21 63.62
C ASP A 512 -14.25 -47.25 64.46
N PHE A 513 -12.97 -47.12 64.13
CA PHE A 513 -12.05 -46.21 64.80
C PHE A 513 -12.28 -44.72 64.42
N PHE A 514 -13.05 -44.39 63.36
CA PHE A 514 -13.04 -43.04 62.77
C PHE A 514 -14.29 -42.11 62.90
N ASN A 515 -15.60 -42.49 62.79
CA ASN A 515 -16.75 -41.60 63.20
C ASN A 515 -18.18 -42.23 63.16
N LYS A 516 -19.04 -41.99 64.18
CA LYS A 516 -20.38 -42.62 64.35
C LYS A 516 -21.57 -41.93 63.64
N LYS A 517 -21.49 -40.62 63.31
CA LYS A 517 -22.58 -39.87 62.65
C LYS A 517 -22.77 -40.25 61.17
N LYS A 518 -21.69 -40.61 60.49
CA LYS A 518 -21.68 -40.93 59.04
C LYS A 518 -22.42 -42.22 58.73
N CYS A 519 -22.38 -43.19 59.63
CA CYS A 519 -22.96 -44.51 59.43
C CYS A 519 -24.48 -44.49 59.26
N TYR A 520 -25.21 -43.63 59.99
CA TYR A 520 -26.68 -43.58 59.90
C TYR A 520 -27.19 -43.00 58.58
N ILE A 521 -26.50 -41.99 58.04
CA ILE A 521 -26.90 -41.38 56.75
C ILE A 521 -26.63 -42.35 55.61
N LEU A 522 -25.49 -43.03 55.64
CA LEU A 522 -25.18 -44.10 54.68
C LEU A 522 -26.20 -45.25 54.78
N GLU A 523 -26.62 -45.62 55.98
CA GLU A 523 -27.65 -46.65 56.20
C GLU A 523 -28.99 -46.27 55.57
N TYR A 524 -29.46 -45.04 55.75
CA TYR A 524 -30.73 -44.58 55.14
C TYR A 524 -30.64 -44.45 53.62
N ILE A 525 -29.49 -44.02 53.09
CA ILE A 525 -29.23 -43.99 51.64
C ILE A 525 -29.30 -45.41 51.06
N PHE A 526 -28.63 -46.39 51.66
CA PHE A 526 -28.65 -47.79 51.19
C PHE A 526 -30.02 -48.45 51.31
N LYS A 527 -30.84 -48.06 52.30
CA LYS A 527 -32.21 -48.57 52.48
C LYS A 527 -33.24 -47.91 51.57
N SER A 528 -32.85 -46.89 50.80
CA SER A 528 -33.75 -46.05 50.02
C SER A 528 -34.88 -45.38 50.83
N ASP A 529 -34.61 -45.04 52.09
CA ASP A 529 -35.62 -44.50 53.02
C ASP A 529 -35.58 -42.97 53.09
N ILE A 530 -36.17 -42.31 52.08
CA ILE A 530 -36.14 -40.84 51.93
C ILE A 530 -36.81 -40.13 53.12
N SER A 531 -37.90 -40.68 53.64
CA SER A 531 -38.63 -40.07 54.75
C SER A 531 -37.77 -39.97 56.00
N HIS A 532 -37.13 -41.06 56.41
CA HIS A 532 -36.22 -41.05 57.56
C HIS A 532 -34.92 -40.31 57.27
N LEU A 533 -34.43 -40.32 56.03
CA LEU A 533 -33.26 -39.52 55.65
C LEU A 533 -33.55 -38.00 55.80
N LYS A 534 -34.72 -37.53 55.34
CA LYS A 534 -35.17 -36.14 55.51
C LYS A 534 -35.30 -35.76 56.98
N GLU A 535 -35.99 -36.59 57.77
CA GLU A 535 -36.17 -36.39 59.21
C GLU A 535 -34.80 -36.37 59.93
N TYR A 536 -33.90 -37.30 59.61
CA TYR A 536 -32.58 -37.37 60.22
C TYR A 536 -31.68 -36.17 59.88
N ILE A 537 -31.69 -35.71 58.63
CA ILE A 537 -30.96 -34.50 58.20
C ILE A 537 -31.49 -33.28 58.95
N GLN A 538 -32.81 -33.15 59.06
CA GLN A 538 -33.47 -32.06 59.76
C GLN A 538 -33.19 -32.08 61.28
N ASP A 539 -33.32 -33.24 61.92
CA ASP A 539 -33.11 -33.45 63.36
C ASP A 539 -31.65 -33.23 63.79
N ASN A 540 -30.70 -33.49 62.89
CA ASN A 540 -29.27 -33.32 63.17
C ASN A 540 -28.71 -31.99 62.65
N HIS A 541 -29.57 -31.09 62.15
CA HIS A 541 -29.19 -29.78 61.61
C HIS A 541 -28.09 -29.85 60.54
N ILE A 542 -28.17 -30.85 59.65
CA ILE A 542 -27.23 -31.02 58.54
C ILE A 542 -27.73 -30.13 57.41
N ASN A 543 -27.02 -29.03 57.11
CA ASN A 543 -27.51 -28.06 56.13
C ASN A 543 -27.26 -28.54 54.69
N GLU A 544 -26.19 -29.30 54.49
CA GLU A 544 -25.84 -29.93 53.23
C GLU A 544 -25.12 -31.26 53.49
N LEU A 545 -25.36 -32.24 52.62
CA LEU A 545 -24.76 -33.57 52.77
C LEU A 545 -23.23 -33.57 52.68
N ILE A 546 -22.62 -32.52 52.11
CA ILE A 546 -21.16 -32.36 52.04
C ILE A 546 -20.54 -32.07 53.42
N GLU A 547 -21.31 -31.62 54.42
CA GLU A 547 -20.86 -31.50 55.81
C GLU A 547 -20.42 -32.85 56.40
N LEU A 548 -20.81 -33.95 55.76
CA LEU A 548 -20.37 -35.29 56.10
C LEU A 548 -18.96 -35.60 55.61
N ASN A 549 -18.36 -34.76 54.77
CA ASN A 549 -17.01 -34.97 54.27
C ASN A 549 -15.98 -34.73 55.38
N ASP A 550 -15.01 -35.63 55.51
CA ASP A 550 -13.77 -35.37 56.25
C ASP A 550 -12.57 -36.00 55.53
N SER A 551 -11.40 -35.99 56.17
CA SER A 551 -10.19 -36.58 55.60
C SER A 551 -10.28 -38.08 55.31
N TYR A 552 -11.37 -38.76 55.72
CA TYR A 552 -11.54 -40.21 55.62
C TYR A 552 -12.79 -40.63 54.85
N PHE A 553 -13.68 -39.70 54.48
CA PHE A 553 -14.91 -40.01 53.77
C PHE A 553 -15.37 -38.80 52.95
N ASP A 554 -15.63 -39.03 51.67
CA ASP A 554 -16.23 -38.06 50.74
C ASP A 554 -17.56 -38.60 50.20
N ILE A 555 -18.67 -37.91 50.50
CA ILE A 555 -20.02 -38.28 50.09
C ILE A 555 -20.17 -38.26 48.55
N ASN A 556 -19.37 -37.46 47.84
CA ASN A 556 -19.41 -37.41 46.38
C ASN A 556 -18.77 -38.65 45.76
N GLU A 557 -17.61 -39.06 46.27
CA GLU A 557 -16.94 -40.30 45.84
C GLU A 557 -17.79 -41.52 46.17
N PHE A 558 -18.41 -41.51 47.36
CA PHE A 558 -19.39 -42.50 47.75
C PHE A 558 -20.59 -42.53 46.80
N TYR A 559 -21.21 -41.38 46.53
CA TYR A 559 -22.34 -41.29 45.61
C TYR A 559 -21.99 -41.83 44.22
N LEU A 560 -20.86 -41.41 43.63
CA LEU A 560 -20.42 -41.86 42.31
C LEU A 560 -20.18 -43.38 42.25
N SER A 561 -19.62 -43.95 43.32
CA SER A 561 -19.32 -45.38 43.43
C SER A 561 -20.57 -46.25 43.54
N PHE A 562 -21.68 -45.69 44.05
CA PHE A 562 -22.89 -46.46 44.38
C PHE A 562 -24.18 -45.97 43.69
N GLN A 563 -24.15 -44.91 42.87
CA GLN A 563 -25.33 -44.29 42.23
C GLN A 563 -26.24 -45.29 41.50
N ASN A 564 -25.66 -46.32 40.87
CA ASN A 564 -26.41 -47.37 40.15
C ASN A 564 -27.16 -48.34 41.09
N SER A 565 -26.87 -48.28 42.40
CA SER A 565 -27.47 -49.12 43.44
C SER A 565 -28.60 -48.40 44.20
N PHE A 566 -28.82 -47.11 43.93
CA PHE A 566 -29.86 -46.31 44.59
C PHE A 566 -31.09 -46.14 43.70
N SER A 567 -32.26 -45.87 44.30
CA SER A 567 -33.46 -45.49 43.55
C SER A 567 -33.30 -44.11 42.90
N GLU A 568 -34.05 -43.84 41.82
CA GLU A 568 -34.04 -42.52 41.18
C GLU A 568 -34.41 -41.40 42.15
N GLU A 569 -35.39 -41.62 43.04
CA GLU A 569 -35.79 -40.62 44.04
C GLU A 569 -34.69 -40.33 45.08
N ILE A 570 -33.93 -41.35 45.51
CA ILE A 570 -32.79 -41.16 46.43
C ILE A 570 -31.64 -40.44 45.72
N ASN A 571 -31.32 -40.88 44.50
CA ASN A 571 -30.32 -40.21 43.68
C ASN A 571 -30.66 -38.72 43.52
N TYR A 572 -31.92 -38.43 43.22
CA TYR A 572 -32.43 -37.08 43.05
C TYR A 572 -32.34 -36.25 44.35
N PHE A 573 -32.76 -36.86 45.47
CA PHE A 573 -32.73 -36.21 46.79
C PHE A 573 -31.30 -35.90 47.23
N ILE A 574 -30.37 -36.86 47.10
CA ILE A 574 -28.94 -36.68 47.40
C ILE A 574 -28.40 -35.53 46.57
N ILE A 575 -28.59 -35.53 45.24
CA ILE A 575 -28.07 -34.49 44.36
C ILE A 575 -28.60 -33.11 44.76
N ILE A 576 -29.89 -32.96 45.09
CA ILE A 576 -30.46 -31.67 45.51
C ILE A 576 -29.82 -31.19 46.83
N HIS A 577 -29.61 -32.07 47.80
CA HIS A 577 -29.17 -31.73 49.16
C HIS A 577 -27.65 -31.79 49.37
N LEU A 578 -26.86 -32.10 48.34
CA LEU A 578 -25.40 -31.93 48.38
C LEU A 578 -24.98 -30.45 48.51
N ASN A 579 -25.87 -29.51 48.18
CA ASN A 579 -25.61 -28.08 48.27
C ASN A 579 -26.85 -27.35 48.83
N GLN A 580 -26.66 -26.55 49.88
CA GLN A 580 -27.75 -25.84 50.56
C GLN A 580 -28.49 -24.83 49.65
N GLN A 581 -27.77 -24.14 48.76
CA GLN A 581 -28.40 -23.15 47.86
C GLN A 581 -29.29 -23.84 46.81
N ARG A 582 -28.87 -25.02 46.34
CA ARG A 582 -29.67 -25.84 45.40
C ARG A 582 -30.98 -26.29 45.99
N SER A 583 -30.97 -26.81 47.22
CA SER A 583 -32.20 -27.25 47.88
C SER A 583 -33.19 -26.11 48.08
N GLN A 584 -32.70 -24.94 48.52
CA GLN A 584 -33.54 -23.75 48.72
C GLN A 584 -34.18 -23.26 47.42
N ILE A 585 -33.43 -23.18 46.32
CA ILE A 585 -33.96 -22.73 45.04
C ILE A 585 -34.95 -23.74 44.45
N ILE A 586 -34.67 -25.04 44.57
CA ILE A 586 -35.61 -26.07 44.15
C ILE A 586 -36.91 -26.01 44.96
N GLU A 587 -36.84 -25.78 46.27
CA GLU A 587 -38.03 -25.61 47.10
C GLU A 587 -38.87 -24.40 46.66
N MET A 588 -38.25 -23.27 46.31
CA MET A 588 -38.98 -22.11 45.76
C MET A 588 -39.63 -22.40 44.41
N ILE A 589 -38.96 -23.17 43.54
CA ILE A 589 -39.48 -23.59 42.23
C ILE A 589 -40.67 -24.55 42.43
N ASP A 590 -40.53 -25.55 43.30
CA ASP A 590 -41.54 -26.57 43.59
C ASP A 590 -42.82 -25.97 44.19
N ASN A 591 -42.67 -24.90 44.97
CA ASN A 591 -43.78 -24.15 45.56
C ASN A 591 -44.34 -23.04 44.64
N GLU A 592 -43.88 -22.94 43.38
CA GLU A 592 -44.24 -21.90 42.40
C GLU A 592 -44.05 -20.44 42.89
N GLN A 593 -43.06 -20.22 43.77
CA GLN A 593 -42.78 -18.92 44.39
C GLN A 593 -41.93 -18.01 43.48
N SER A 594 -42.47 -17.61 42.33
CA SER A 594 -41.69 -16.87 41.31
C SER A 594 -41.16 -15.52 41.80
N PHE A 595 -41.89 -14.84 42.69
CA PHE A 595 -41.47 -13.55 43.24
C PHE A 595 -40.31 -13.71 44.21
N GLU A 596 -40.41 -14.67 45.13
CA GLU A 596 -39.36 -15.02 46.09
C GLU A 596 -38.11 -15.53 45.37
N LEU A 597 -38.28 -16.33 44.33
CA LEU A 597 -37.19 -16.81 43.48
C LEU A 597 -36.45 -15.64 42.80
N THR A 598 -37.20 -14.70 42.23
CA THR A 598 -36.63 -13.51 41.57
C THR A 598 -35.86 -12.67 42.58
N ARG A 599 -36.49 -12.35 43.72
CA ARG A 599 -35.85 -11.58 44.79
C ARG A 599 -34.60 -12.27 45.33
N TYR A 600 -34.67 -13.57 45.61
CA TYR A 600 -33.54 -14.34 46.13
C TYR A 600 -32.38 -14.36 45.15
N THR A 601 -32.63 -14.59 43.86
CA THR A 601 -31.57 -14.64 42.86
C THR A 601 -30.94 -13.27 42.58
N GLU A 602 -31.73 -12.20 42.60
CA GLU A 602 -31.23 -10.81 42.47
C GLU A 602 -30.41 -10.37 43.70
N GLU A 603 -30.91 -10.61 44.92
CA GLU A 603 -30.23 -10.24 46.17
C GLU A 603 -28.90 -10.99 46.37
N ASN A 604 -28.81 -12.23 45.87
CA ASN A 604 -27.62 -13.07 46.01
C ASN A 604 -26.73 -13.11 44.76
N HIS A 605 -27.05 -12.35 43.70
CA HIS A 605 -26.35 -12.39 42.41
C HIS A 605 -26.14 -13.82 41.86
N PHE A 606 -27.21 -14.61 41.92
CA PHE A 606 -27.16 -16.05 41.73
C PHE A 606 -27.33 -16.48 40.26
N GLU A 607 -26.50 -17.39 39.76
CA GLU A 607 -26.63 -18.00 38.44
C GLU A 607 -27.23 -19.42 38.52
N PHE A 608 -28.34 -19.69 37.84
CA PHE A 608 -28.97 -21.03 37.88
C PHE A 608 -28.06 -22.14 37.35
N LYS A 609 -27.08 -21.86 36.47
CA LYS A 609 -26.10 -22.83 35.99
C LYS A 609 -25.28 -23.45 37.12
N SER A 610 -25.03 -22.71 38.20
CA SER A 610 -24.31 -23.21 39.39
C SER A 610 -25.07 -24.34 40.11
N LEU A 611 -26.38 -24.46 39.86
CA LEU A 611 -27.19 -25.56 40.39
C LEU A 611 -26.97 -26.87 39.66
N ASN A 612 -26.45 -26.85 38.44
CA ASN A 612 -26.19 -28.08 37.71
C ASN A 612 -25.04 -28.85 38.35
N TYR A 613 -25.27 -30.13 38.63
CA TYR A 613 -24.31 -30.99 39.31
C TYR A 613 -24.63 -32.45 39.02
N LEU A 614 -23.61 -33.25 38.66
CA LEU A 614 -23.70 -34.71 38.45
C LEU A 614 -25.09 -35.22 38.04
N ASN A 615 -25.38 -35.22 36.74
CA ASN A 615 -26.64 -35.66 36.13
C ASN A 615 -27.89 -34.81 36.46
N PHE A 616 -27.79 -33.72 37.23
CA PHE A 616 -28.87 -32.76 37.45
C PHE A 616 -28.71 -31.50 36.58
N ASN A 617 -29.76 -31.16 35.84
CA ASN A 617 -29.88 -29.92 35.07
C ASN A 617 -31.15 -29.18 35.45
N ILE A 618 -31.02 -27.95 35.95
CA ILE A 618 -32.13 -27.16 36.47
C ILE A 618 -33.22 -26.87 35.42
N ILE A 619 -32.83 -26.62 34.15
CA ILE A 619 -33.81 -26.34 33.08
C ILE A 619 -34.58 -27.61 32.73
N GLU A 620 -33.88 -28.76 32.65
CA GLU A 620 -34.49 -30.06 32.38
C GLU A 620 -35.43 -30.49 33.51
N TYR A 621 -35.04 -30.23 34.76
CA TYR A 621 -35.91 -30.39 35.91
C TYR A 621 -37.20 -29.60 35.73
N CYS A 622 -37.08 -28.30 35.46
CA CYS A 622 -38.26 -27.45 35.37
C CYS A 622 -39.20 -27.84 34.23
N LYS A 623 -38.65 -28.32 33.11
CA LYS A 623 -39.43 -28.84 31.98
C LYS A 623 -40.12 -30.17 32.29
N THR A 624 -39.43 -31.07 32.98
CA THR A 624 -39.95 -32.40 33.33
C THR A 624 -41.10 -32.31 34.33
N MET A 625 -40.98 -31.43 35.32
CA MET A 625 -42.01 -31.19 36.33
C MET A 625 -43.16 -30.28 35.86
N LYS A 626 -43.08 -29.73 34.63
CA LYS A 626 -44.13 -28.93 33.97
C LYS A 626 -44.54 -27.66 34.74
N PHE A 627 -43.58 -26.92 35.29
CA PHE A 627 -43.87 -25.63 35.94
C PHE A 627 -44.40 -24.58 34.96
N SER A 628 -44.94 -23.48 35.51
CA SER A 628 -45.43 -22.35 34.72
C SER A 628 -44.39 -21.79 33.73
N SER A 629 -44.85 -21.35 32.56
CA SER A 629 -43.98 -20.77 31.52
C SER A 629 -43.19 -19.56 31.98
N ASN A 630 -43.69 -18.83 32.99
CA ASN A 630 -43.03 -17.65 33.54
C ASN A 630 -41.79 -18.03 34.36
N ILE A 631 -41.89 -19.04 35.23
CA ILE A 631 -40.74 -19.56 36.00
C ILE A 631 -39.70 -20.13 35.04
N ILE A 632 -40.13 -20.95 34.07
CA ILE A 632 -39.22 -21.54 33.08
C ILE A 632 -38.52 -20.45 32.27
N ARG A 633 -39.24 -19.43 31.78
CA ARG A 633 -38.65 -18.31 31.04
C ARG A 633 -37.67 -17.52 31.91
N TYR A 634 -38.00 -17.25 33.17
CA TYR A 634 -37.13 -16.55 34.11
C TYR A 634 -35.82 -17.32 34.34
N ILE A 635 -35.90 -18.63 34.58
CA ILE A 635 -34.72 -19.50 34.78
C ILE A 635 -33.87 -19.56 33.52
N ILE A 636 -34.47 -19.65 32.33
CA ILE A 636 -33.74 -19.69 31.06
C ILE A 636 -32.98 -18.39 30.79
N ILE A 637 -33.61 -17.23 31.04
CA ILE A 637 -32.98 -15.91 30.86
C ILE A 637 -31.85 -15.69 31.88
N ASN A 638 -32.07 -16.06 33.14
CA ASN A 638 -31.11 -15.87 34.23
C ASN A 638 -30.21 -17.10 34.47
N TYR A 639 -30.13 -17.99 33.48
CA TYR A 639 -29.37 -19.22 33.62
C TYR A 639 -27.90 -18.97 33.94
N ASP A 640 -27.32 -17.97 33.30
CA ASP A 640 -26.04 -17.37 33.65
C ASP A 640 -26.13 -15.85 33.49
N ASN A 641 -25.16 -15.12 34.06
CA ASN A 641 -25.13 -13.67 34.00
C ASN A 641 -24.97 -13.14 32.57
N ASN A 642 -24.37 -13.91 31.66
CA ASN A 642 -24.17 -13.46 30.28
C ASN A 642 -25.51 -13.37 29.54
N ARG A 643 -26.38 -14.38 29.68
CA ARG A 643 -27.72 -14.37 29.09
C ARG A 643 -28.57 -13.25 29.65
N SER A 644 -28.60 -13.10 30.98
CA SER A 644 -29.45 -12.09 31.62
C SER A 644 -29.02 -10.68 31.21
N ASN A 645 -27.72 -10.40 31.22
CA ASN A 645 -27.18 -9.09 30.84
C ASN A 645 -27.37 -8.80 29.35
N LEU A 646 -27.21 -9.81 28.48
CA LEU A 646 -27.43 -9.65 27.05
C LEU A 646 -28.90 -9.36 26.73
N VAL A 647 -29.83 -10.16 27.27
CA VAL A 647 -31.29 -9.95 27.08
C VAL A 647 -31.72 -8.60 27.65
N ASN A 648 -31.20 -8.21 28.81
CA ASN A 648 -31.45 -6.88 29.38
C ASN A 648 -30.91 -5.76 28.48
N THR A 649 -29.74 -5.95 27.88
CA THR A 649 -29.15 -4.98 26.94
C THR A 649 -30.00 -4.86 25.68
N ILE A 650 -30.45 -5.97 25.10
CA ILE A 650 -31.35 -5.96 23.93
C ILE A 650 -32.66 -5.25 24.23
N ASN A 651 -33.26 -5.47 25.41
CA ASN A 651 -34.57 -4.94 25.75
C ASN A 651 -34.57 -3.48 26.22
N LYS A 652 -33.46 -2.98 26.77
CA LYS A 652 -33.41 -1.66 27.45
C LYS A 652 -32.59 -0.61 26.73
N LYS A 653 -31.71 -0.99 25.80
CA LYS A 653 -30.64 -0.11 25.31
C LYS A 653 -30.73 0.18 23.82
N THR A 654 -30.08 1.26 23.41
CA THR A 654 -29.90 1.65 22.01
C THR A 654 -29.00 0.65 21.28
N LEU A 655 -29.09 0.56 19.94
CA LEU A 655 -28.21 -0.30 19.13
C LEU A 655 -26.72 -0.06 19.44
N LYS A 656 -26.33 1.20 19.66
CA LYS A 656 -24.96 1.57 20.02
C LYS A 656 -24.50 0.88 21.30
N GLU A 657 -25.31 0.92 22.35
CA GLU A 657 -24.96 0.29 23.62
C GLU A 657 -24.94 -1.24 23.54
N LEU A 658 -25.74 -1.85 22.66
CA LEU A 658 -25.62 -3.28 22.34
C LEU A 658 -24.29 -3.59 21.65
N LYS A 659 -23.88 -2.78 20.66
CA LYS A 659 -22.58 -2.92 19.98
C LYS A 659 -21.43 -2.83 21.00
N ASP A 660 -21.45 -1.81 21.84
CA ASP A 660 -20.42 -1.59 22.87
C ASP A 660 -20.38 -2.77 23.86
N TYR A 661 -21.53 -3.24 24.35
CA TYR A 661 -21.61 -4.37 25.26
C TYR A 661 -21.06 -5.67 24.65
N VAL A 662 -21.42 -5.98 23.39
CA VAL A 662 -20.93 -7.17 22.69
C VAL A 662 -19.42 -7.12 22.48
N LYS A 663 -18.87 -5.95 22.16
CA LYS A 663 -17.44 -5.73 21.97
C LYS A 663 -16.66 -5.83 23.29
N GLU A 664 -17.14 -5.17 24.34
CA GLU A 664 -16.49 -5.18 25.67
C GLU A 664 -16.45 -6.58 26.30
N ASN A 665 -17.49 -7.39 26.05
CA ASN A 665 -17.63 -8.72 26.64
C ASN A 665 -17.28 -9.87 25.68
N ASN A 666 -16.82 -9.54 24.46
CA ASN A 666 -16.45 -10.51 23.41
C ASN A 666 -17.53 -11.61 23.20
N ILE A 667 -18.79 -11.17 23.03
CA ILE A 667 -19.94 -12.07 22.95
C ILE A 667 -20.05 -12.69 21.55
N GLU A 668 -20.14 -14.03 21.51
CA GLU A 668 -20.49 -14.79 20.31
C GLU A 668 -21.95 -15.28 20.43
N PHE A 669 -22.87 -14.69 19.68
CA PHE A 669 -24.31 -14.95 19.82
C PHE A 669 -24.66 -16.43 19.61
N ARG A 670 -24.00 -17.13 18.67
CA ARG A 670 -24.20 -18.57 18.46
C ARG A 670 -23.96 -19.40 19.74
N LYS A 671 -22.94 -19.06 20.53
CA LYS A 671 -22.62 -19.76 21.78
C LYS A 671 -23.63 -19.50 22.90
N MET A 672 -24.38 -18.41 22.81
CA MET A 672 -25.46 -18.14 23.75
C MET A 672 -26.66 -19.05 23.51
N ASN A 673 -26.89 -19.43 22.24
CA ASN A 673 -27.97 -20.33 21.86
C ASN A 673 -27.69 -21.77 22.28
N ASP A 674 -28.70 -22.44 22.82
CA ASP A 674 -28.69 -23.88 23.12
C ASP A 674 -30.07 -24.50 22.86
N LYS A 675 -30.29 -25.75 23.31
CA LYS A 675 -31.60 -26.43 23.16
C LYS A 675 -32.76 -25.74 23.89
N TYR A 676 -32.49 -24.75 24.74
CA TYR A 676 -33.43 -24.10 25.64
C TYR A 676 -33.52 -22.58 25.43
N PHE A 677 -32.49 -21.96 24.86
CA PHE A 677 -32.38 -20.52 24.64
C PHE A 677 -32.07 -20.21 23.18
N ASN A 678 -32.87 -19.35 22.57
CA ASN A 678 -32.61 -18.77 21.27
C ASN A 678 -32.70 -17.25 21.36
N ILE A 679 -31.58 -16.56 21.14
CA ILE A 679 -31.48 -15.09 21.26
C ILE A 679 -32.49 -14.35 20.39
N PHE A 680 -32.84 -14.91 19.22
CA PHE A 680 -33.79 -14.29 18.29
C PHE A 680 -35.20 -14.19 18.88
N ASP A 681 -35.56 -15.04 19.85
CA ASP A 681 -36.87 -15.01 20.52
C ASP A 681 -37.00 -13.82 21.49
N TYR A 682 -35.92 -13.08 21.72
CA TYR A 682 -35.83 -11.96 22.66
C TYR A 682 -35.46 -10.64 21.95
N CYS A 683 -35.49 -10.58 20.62
CA CYS A 683 -35.15 -9.39 19.83
C CYS A 683 -36.42 -8.74 19.27
N ASP A 684 -36.99 -7.77 19.99
CA ASP A 684 -38.20 -7.07 19.55
C ASP A 684 -37.93 -5.94 18.54
N SER A 685 -36.72 -5.37 18.54
CA SER A 685 -36.30 -4.33 17.60
C SER A 685 -35.72 -4.93 16.31
N CYS A 686 -36.12 -4.39 15.15
CA CYS A 686 -35.56 -4.78 13.84
C CYS A 686 -34.04 -4.52 13.79
N ASP A 687 -33.58 -3.36 14.28
CA ASP A 687 -32.16 -2.98 14.25
C ASP A 687 -31.29 -3.91 15.11
N ALA A 688 -31.77 -4.27 16.30
CA ALA A 688 -31.05 -5.19 17.18
C ALA A 688 -31.00 -6.59 16.56
N LYS A 689 -32.11 -7.03 15.95
CA LYS A 689 -32.21 -8.31 15.27
C LYS A 689 -31.27 -8.38 14.07
N ASP A 690 -31.25 -7.36 13.22
CA ASP A 690 -30.37 -7.29 12.05
C ASP A 690 -28.90 -7.28 12.47
N TYR A 691 -28.55 -6.52 13.51
CA TYR A 691 -27.21 -6.56 14.08
C TYR A 691 -26.81 -7.95 14.56
N ILE A 692 -27.67 -8.63 15.32
CA ILE A 692 -27.42 -9.98 15.83
C ILE A 692 -27.30 -10.99 14.68
N ILE A 693 -28.12 -10.88 13.63
CA ILE A 693 -28.02 -11.73 12.42
C ILE A 693 -26.66 -11.52 11.75
N ASN A 694 -26.25 -10.26 11.56
CA ASN A 694 -25.00 -9.89 10.90
C ASN A 694 -23.77 -10.30 11.73
N HIS A 695 -23.89 -10.42 13.05
CA HIS A 695 -22.75 -10.67 13.97
C HIS A 695 -22.85 -12.06 14.65
N TYR A 696 -23.70 -12.95 14.14
CA TYR A 696 -24.14 -14.15 14.85
C TYR A 696 -23.00 -15.13 15.19
N TYR A 697 -22.09 -15.33 14.25
CA TYR A 697 -20.86 -16.12 14.40
C TYR A 697 -19.66 -15.21 14.61
N LYS A 698 -18.64 -15.69 15.32
CA LYS A 698 -17.42 -14.91 15.52
C LYS A 698 -16.75 -14.55 14.20
N GLU A 699 -16.61 -15.50 13.29
CA GLU A 699 -16.01 -15.30 11.98
C GLU A 699 -16.80 -14.29 11.14
N ARG A 700 -18.14 -14.38 11.18
CA ARG A 700 -19.03 -13.44 10.49
C ARG A 700 -18.90 -12.03 11.07
N ASN A 701 -18.91 -11.90 12.40
CA ASN A 701 -18.71 -10.64 13.11
C ASN A 701 -17.38 -9.98 12.70
N ASP A 702 -16.28 -10.72 12.74
CA ASP A 702 -14.96 -10.20 12.36
C ASP A 702 -14.95 -9.72 10.88
N ILE A 703 -15.49 -10.52 9.96
CA ILE A 703 -15.60 -10.16 8.53
C ILE A 703 -16.46 -8.91 8.33
N VAL A 704 -17.62 -8.84 8.99
CA VAL A 704 -18.51 -7.67 8.94
C VAL A 704 -17.82 -6.42 9.50
N ASN A 705 -17.08 -6.53 10.60
CA ASN A 705 -16.33 -5.39 11.14
C ASN A 705 -15.27 -4.88 10.16
N PHE A 706 -14.49 -5.76 9.51
CA PHE A 706 -13.52 -5.32 8.50
C PHE A 706 -14.17 -4.61 7.32
N ILE A 707 -15.39 -5.04 6.93
CA ILE A 707 -16.18 -4.42 5.88
C ILE A 707 -16.67 -3.03 6.33
N GLU A 708 -17.34 -2.93 7.47
CA GLU A 708 -17.86 -1.66 8.02
C GLU A 708 -16.71 -0.65 8.25
N ASP A 709 -15.52 -1.11 8.64
CA ASP A 709 -14.33 -0.29 8.87
C ASP A 709 -13.57 0.10 7.59
N ASN A 710 -14.03 -0.31 6.41
CA ASN A 710 -13.35 -0.14 5.13
C ASN A 710 -11.91 -0.70 5.08
N ASN A 711 -11.64 -1.79 5.79
CA ASN A 711 -10.30 -2.38 5.93
C ASN A 711 -10.09 -3.59 5.02
N LEU A 712 -9.93 -3.36 3.71
CA LEU A 712 -9.74 -4.41 2.71
C LEU A 712 -8.49 -5.28 2.98
N THR A 713 -7.37 -4.67 3.38
CA THR A 713 -6.13 -5.40 3.66
C THR A 713 -6.31 -6.34 4.86
N GLY A 714 -6.93 -5.85 5.94
CA GLY A 714 -7.25 -6.65 7.13
C GLY A 714 -8.19 -7.81 6.80
N LEU A 715 -9.22 -7.56 5.99
CA LEU A 715 -10.13 -8.60 5.51
C LEU A 715 -9.41 -9.69 4.70
N LYS A 716 -8.57 -9.31 3.74
CA LYS A 716 -7.78 -10.25 2.92
C LYS A 716 -6.91 -11.15 3.79
N LEU A 717 -6.17 -10.56 4.73
CA LEU A 717 -5.33 -11.30 5.66
C LEU A 717 -6.16 -12.24 6.54
N TYR A 718 -7.28 -11.75 7.08
CA TYR A 718 -8.15 -12.55 7.95
C TYR A 718 -8.73 -13.78 7.23
N LEU A 719 -9.19 -13.64 5.99
CA LEU A 719 -9.73 -14.77 5.21
C LEU A 719 -8.66 -15.82 4.92
N ILE A 720 -7.43 -15.40 4.60
CA ILE A 720 -6.29 -16.29 4.37
C ILE A 720 -5.88 -16.99 5.67
N GLU A 721 -5.66 -16.23 6.75
CA GLU A 721 -5.19 -16.74 8.04
C GLU A 721 -6.13 -17.78 8.66
N ASN A 722 -7.43 -17.66 8.40
CA ASN A 722 -8.45 -18.54 8.95
C ASN A 722 -9.00 -19.56 7.93
N ASN A 723 -8.50 -19.55 6.69
CA ASN A 723 -8.96 -20.40 5.59
C ASN A 723 -10.49 -20.38 5.44
N ILE A 724 -11.08 -19.18 5.41
CA ILE A 724 -12.53 -18.97 5.31
C ILE A 724 -12.92 -18.73 3.85
N GLU A 725 -13.86 -19.53 3.34
CA GLU A 725 -14.56 -19.18 2.10
C GLU A 725 -15.73 -18.24 2.42
N LEU A 726 -15.82 -17.09 1.77
CA LEU A 726 -16.91 -16.12 2.01
C LEU A 726 -18.31 -16.66 1.68
N GLU A 727 -18.41 -17.80 0.98
CA GLU A 727 -19.69 -18.48 0.79
C GLU A 727 -20.17 -19.16 2.09
N ASP A 728 -19.24 -19.64 2.93
CA ASP A 728 -19.53 -20.41 4.15
C ASP A 728 -20.12 -19.56 5.29
N ILE A 729 -19.96 -18.24 5.23
CA ILE A 729 -20.55 -17.33 6.22
C ILE A 729 -22.04 -17.08 5.97
N ASN A 730 -22.57 -17.48 4.81
CA ASN A 730 -23.98 -17.31 4.48
C ASN A 730 -24.83 -18.41 5.15
N ASP A 731 -26.04 -18.05 5.54
CA ASP A 731 -27.06 -19.01 5.98
C ASP A 731 -28.46 -18.53 5.55
N ASN A 732 -29.51 -19.16 6.09
CA ASN A 732 -30.89 -18.79 5.76
C ASN A 732 -31.31 -17.39 6.25
N LEU A 733 -30.53 -16.78 7.15
CA LEU A 733 -30.80 -15.47 7.74
C LEU A 733 -29.84 -14.38 7.24
N PHE A 734 -28.63 -14.75 6.80
CA PHE A 734 -27.59 -13.82 6.38
C PHE A 734 -27.04 -14.14 5.00
N ASN A 735 -26.95 -13.11 4.14
CA ASN A 735 -26.33 -13.18 2.84
C ASN A 735 -25.35 -12.01 2.67
N ILE A 736 -24.04 -12.32 2.63
CA ILE A 736 -22.98 -11.32 2.57
C ILE A 736 -23.07 -10.44 1.33
N LYS A 737 -23.49 -10.99 0.18
CA LYS A 737 -23.67 -10.19 -1.04
C LYS A 737 -24.75 -9.13 -0.80
N GLN A 738 -25.94 -9.54 -0.32
CA GLN A 738 -27.03 -8.60 -0.05
C GLN A 738 -26.64 -7.52 0.98
N TYR A 739 -25.96 -7.93 2.04
CA TYR A 739 -25.46 -7.03 3.08
C TYR A 739 -24.50 -5.97 2.52
N ILE A 740 -23.53 -6.37 1.70
CA ILE A 740 -22.55 -5.46 1.09
C ILE A 740 -23.21 -4.46 0.14
N TYR A 741 -24.19 -4.88 -0.67
CA TYR A 741 -24.88 -3.93 -1.55
C TYR A 741 -25.68 -2.91 -0.76
N ALA A 742 -26.34 -3.29 0.33
CA ALA A 742 -27.03 -2.34 1.19
C ALA A 742 -26.06 -1.28 1.74
N LEU A 743 -24.90 -1.70 2.27
CA LEU A 743 -23.89 -0.76 2.75
C LEU A 743 -23.30 0.14 1.66
N TYR A 744 -23.07 -0.40 0.46
CA TYR A 744 -22.52 0.35 -0.66
C TYR A 744 -23.53 1.38 -1.19
N ASP A 745 -24.80 1.00 -1.33
CA ASP A 745 -25.87 1.90 -1.78
C ASP A 745 -26.11 3.04 -0.77
N GLU A 746 -25.83 2.80 0.52
CA GLU A 746 -25.82 3.81 1.57
C GLU A 746 -24.52 4.66 1.63
N GLY A 747 -23.51 4.32 0.83
CA GLY A 747 -22.22 5.01 0.81
C GLY A 747 -21.34 4.75 2.05
N LEU A 748 -21.60 3.66 2.78
CA LEU A 748 -20.87 3.29 4.00
C LEU A 748 -19.57 2.53 3.71
N ILE A 749 -19.46 1.90 2.53
CA ILE A 749 -18.26 1.19 2.10
C ILE A 749 -17.77 1.62 0.72
N ILE A 750 -16.47 1.49 0.48
CA ILE A 750 -15.81 1.79 -0.80
C ILE A 750 -16.03 0.68 -1.84
N GLU A 751 -15.91 1.05 -3.12
CA GLU A 751 -16.09 0.14 -4.26
C GLU A 751 -15.15 -1.07 -4.22
N ASP A 752 -13.90 -0.89 -3.79
CA ASP A 752 -12.91 -1.98 -3.74
C ASP A 752 -13.35 -3.14 -2.81
N ILE A 753 -14.02 -2.83 -1.69
CA ILE A 753 -14.54 -3.86 -0.76
C ILE A 753 -15.73 -4.58 -1.38
N LYS A 754 -16.64 -3.83 -1.99
CA LYS A 754 -17.79 -4.39 -2.72
C LYS A 754 -17.31 -5.36 -3.80
N ASP A 755 -16.38 -4.94 -4.63
CA ASP A 755 -15.82 -5.74 -5.72
C ASP A 755 -15.08 -6.97 -5.19
N PHE A 756 -14.25 -6.79 -4.16
CA PHE A 756 -13.55 -7.89 -3.51
C PHE A 756 -14.51 -8.96 -2.99
N ILE A 757 -15.53 -8.58 -2.21
CA ILE A 757 -16.51 -9.55 -1.71
C ILE A 757 -17.26 -10.21 -2.87
N ASN A 758 -17.69 -9.45 -3.88
CA ASN A 758 -18.44 -10.03 -5.01
C ASN A 758 -17.60 -11.04 -5.82
N ILE A 759 -16.29 -10.82 -5.93
CA ILE A 759 -15.34 -11.74 -6.57
C ILE A 759 -15.10 -12.97 -5.69
N TYR A 760 -14.83 -12.80 -4.40
CA TYR A 760 -14.41 -13.88 -3.50
C TYR A 760 -15.56 -14.74 -2.96
N THR A 761 -16.81 -14.36 -3.24
CA THR A 761 -18.03 -15.14 -2.98
C THR A 761 -18.52 -15.91 -4.22
N ASP A 762 -17.68 -16.04 -5.25
CA ASP A 762 -17.88 -16.94 -6.36
C ASP A 762 -16.53 -17.59 -6.69
N LYS A 763 -16.42 -18.89 -6.40
CA LYS A 763 -15.17 -19.63 -6.60
C LYS A 763 -14.58 -19.48 -8.01
N LYS A 764 -15.41 -19.47 -9.06
CA LYS A 764 -14.92 -19.34 -10.44
C LYS A 764 -14.41 -17.93 -10.73
N LYS A 765 -15.06 -16.90 -10.18
CA LYS A 765 -14.58 -15.51 -10.29
C LYS A 765 -13.27 -15.35 -9.53
N ARG A 766 -13.19 -15.85 -8.29
CA ARG A 766 -11.97 -15.82 -7.49
C ARG A 766 -10.78 -16.45 -8.22
N GLU A 767 -10.95 -17.67 -8.74
CA GLU A 767 -9.87 -18.39 -9.44
C GLU A 767 -9.33 -17.59 -10.63
N ILE A 768 -10.18 -17.01 -11.48
CA ILE A 768 -9.71 -16.26 -12.64
C ILE A 768 -9.10 -14.91 -12.27
N ILE A 769 -9.67 -14.21 -11.28
CA ILE A 769 -9.15 -12.92 -10.81
C ILE A 769 -7.78 -13.09 -10.15
N GLU A 770 -7.57 -14.14 -9.36
CA GLU A 770 -6.26 -14.44 -8.79
C GLU A 770 -5.19 -14.70 -9.86
N ILE A 771 -5.54 -15.38 -10.97
CA ILE A 771 -4.63 -15.57 -12.10
C ILE A 771 -4.28 -14.22 -12.74
N ILE A 772 -5.27 -13.33 -12.88
CA ILE A 772 -5.09 -11.98 -13.42
C ILE A 772 -4.19 -11.14 -12.51
N GLU A 773 -4.50 -11.04 -11.21
CA GLU A 773 -3.76 -10.25 -10.22
C GLU A 773 -2.31 -10.74 -10.03
N ARG A 774 -2.03 -12.04 -10.25
CA ARG A 774 -0.66 -12.58 -10.26
C ARG A 774 0.16 -12.18 -11.48
N ASN A 775 -0.44 -11.48 -12.44
CA ASN A 775 0.16 -11.04 -13.68
C ASN A 775 0.79 -12.19 -14.52
N ARG A 776 0.13 -13.36 -14.58
CA ARG A 776 0.60 -14.56 -15.31
C ARG A 776 -0.23 -14.85 -16.57
N ILE A 777 0.16 -14.24 -17.69
CA ILE A 777 -0.57 -14.37 -18.96
C ILE A 777 -0.67 -15.81 -19.49
N THR A 778 0.34 -16.65 -19.26
CA THR A 778 0.34 -18.07 -19.69
C THR A 778 -0.74 -18.88 -19.00
N ASP A 779 -0.90 -18.67 -17.70
CA ASP A 779 -1.89 -19.37 -16.86
C ASP A 779 -3.30 -18.91 -17.26
N LEU A 780 -3.46 -17.61 -17.52
CA LEU A 780 -4.72 -17.02 -17.99
C LEU A 780 -5.13 -17.58 -19.36
N LYS A 781 -4.21 -17.62 -20.32
CA LYS A 781 -4.41 -18.23 -21.66
C LYS A 781 -4.85 -19.69 -21.52
N SER A 782 -4.12 -20.48 -20.75
CA SER A 782 -4.46 -21.89 -20.53
C SER A 782 -5.83 -22.07 -19.88
N TYR A 783 -6.19 -21.23 -18.91
CA TYR A 783 -7.49 -21.27 -18.26
C TYR A 783 -8.63 -20.94 -19.24
N VAL A 784 -8.48 -19.87 -20.03
CA VAL A 784 -9.49 -19.44 -21.00
C VAL A 784 -9.71 -20.50 -22.09
N GLU A 785 -8.64 -21.08 -22.62
CA GLU A 785 -8.71 -22.13 -23.65
C GLU A 785 -9.35 -23.42 -23.13
N LYS A 786 -8.89 -23.91 -21.97
CA LYS A 786 -9.37 -25.16 -21.36
C LYS A 786 -10.86 -25.10 -21.03
N ASN A 787 -11.33 -23.94 -20.56
CA ASN A 787 -12.71 -23.76 -20.11
C ASN A 787 -13.63 -23.11 -21.14
N LYS A 788 -13.12 -22.68 -22.30
CA LYS A 788 -13.85 -21.85 -23.28
C LYS A 788 -14.51 -20.64 -22.62
N PHE A 789 -13.74 -19.94 -21.79
CA PHE A 789 -14.22 -18.89 -20.90
C PHE A 789 -14.37 -17.55 -21.63
N GLU A 790 -15.47 -16.82 -21.37
CA GLU A 790 -15.66 -15.44 -21.84
C GLU A 790 -15.65 -14.48 -20.64
N PHE A 791 -14.80 -13.45 -20.63
CA PHE A 791 -14.71 -12.53 -19.49
C PHE A 791 -16.01 -11.77 -19.23
N LYS A 792 -16.85 -11.57 -20.25
CA LYS A 792 -18.19 -11.00 -20.12
C LYS A 792 -19.07 -11.77 -19.13
N THR A 793 -18.83 -13.07 -18.92
CA THR A 793 -19.60 -13.87 -17.95
C THR A 793 -19.31 -13.51 -16.50
N LEU A 794 -18.22 -12.76 -16.24
CA LEU A 794 -17.93 -12.21 -14.91
C LEU A 794 -18.85 -11.04 -14.55
N ASN A 795 -19.43 -10.38 -15.56
CA ASN A 795 -20.39 -9.29 -15.37
C ASN A 795 -21.75 -9.85 -14.96
N ASP A 796 -22.20 -9.49 -13.76
CA ASP A 796 -23.47 -9.93 -13.19
C ASP A 796 -24.40 -8.76 -12.82
N GLY A 797 -24.17 -7.60 -13.45
CA GLY A 797 -24.86 -6.34 -13.15
C GLY A 797 -24.35 -5.63 -11.90
N ARG A 798 -23.47 -6.28 -11.13
CA ARG A 798 -22.91 -5.73 -9.90
C ARG A 798 -21.38 -5.62 -9.92
N LEU A 799 -20.70 -6.53 -10.63
CA LEU A 799 -19.32 -6.37 -11.07
C LEU A 799 -19.29 -5.94 -12.54
N ASP A 800 -18.52 -4.89 -12.83
CA ASP A 800 -18.08 -4.58 -14.19
C ASP A 800 -16.60 -4.93 -14.32
N ILE A 801 -16.32 -6.11 -14.88
CA ILE A 801 -14.97 -6.63 -15.03
C ILE A 801 -14.09 -5.66 -15.81
N ILE A 802 -14.64 -4.87 -16.74
CA ILE A 802 -13.86 -3.91 -17.50
C ILE A 802 -13.30 -2.81 -16.60
N ASN A 803 -14.16 -2.19 -15.79
CA ASN A 803 -13.75 -1.13 -14.88
C ASN A 803 -12.77 -1.67 -13.84
N TYR A 804 -13.03 -2.87 -13.32
CA TYR A 804 -12.13 -3.55 -12.41
C TYR A 804 -10.73 -3.77 -13.04
N ILE A 805 -10.67 -4.29 -14.27
CA ILE A 805 -9.40 -4.53 -14.99
C ILE A 805 -8.65 -3.22 -15.29
N MET A 806 -9.38 -2.16 -15.67
CA MET A 806 -8.77 -0.84 -15.87
C MET A 806 -8.19 -0.29 -14.56
N ASN A 807 -8.93 -0.36 -13.45
CA ASN A 807 -8.47 0.10 -12.15
C ASN A 807 -7.18 -0.63 -11.71
N ILE A 808 -7.13 -1.96 -11.79
CA ILE A 808 -5.92 -2.70 -11.41
C ILE A 808 -4.77 -2.48 -12.40
N TYR A 809 -5.04 -2.19 -13.68
CA TYR A 809 -4.02 -1.82 -14.65
C TYR A 809 -3.43 -0.43 -14.37
N ASP A 810 -4.28 0.57 -14.10
CA ASP A 810 -3.87 1.95 -13.81
C ASP A 810 -3.05 2.02 -12.50
N ASN A 811 -3.32 1.11 -11.56
CA ASN A 811 -2.53 0.92 -10.34
C ASN A 811 -1.24 0.09 -10.54
N GLY A 812 -0.93 -0.35 -11.77
CA GLY A 812 0.27 -1.11 -12.10
C GLY A 812 0.29 -2.56 -11.61
N ILE A 813 -0.87 -3.12 -11.21
CA ILE A 813 -0.97 -4.50 -10.70
C ILE A 813 -0.83 -5.51 -11.84
N ILE A 814 -1.36 -5.19 -13.03
CA ILE A 814 -1.30 -6.05 -14.21
C ILE A 814 -0.59 -5.37 -15.38
N SER A 815 0.02 -6.19 -16.24
CA SER A 815 0.65 -5.72 -17.47
C SER A 815 -0.35 -5.32 -18.55
N SER A 816 0.11 -4.51 -19.51
CA SER A 816 -0.67 -4.21 -20.71
C SER A 816 -1.02 -5.46 -21.52
N GLU A 817 -0.16 -6.49 -21.54
CA GLU A 817 -0.42 -7.75 -22.23
C GLU A 817 -1.65 -8.47 -21.66
N ILE A 818 -1.77 -8.55 -20.32
CA ILE A 818 -2.94 -9.17 -19.67
C ILE A 818 -4.21 -8.36 -19.95
N LYS A 819 -4.16 -7.04 -19.81
CA LYS A 819 -5.28 -6.15 -20.15
C LYS A 819 -5.75 -6.40 -21.59
N HIS A 820 -4.83 -6.39 -22.55
CA HIS A 820 -5.13 -6.65 -23.96
C HIS A 820 -5.70 -8.05 -24.20
N PHE A 821 -5.16 -9.06 -23.53
CA PHE A 821 -5.67 -10.43 -23.62
C PHE A 821 -7.11 -10.53 -23.11
N ILE A 822 -7.40 -9.94 -21.95
CA ILE A 822 -8.75 -9.94 -21.37
C ILE A 822 -9.73 -9.23 -22.31
N PHE A 823 -9.37 -8.06 -22.82
CA PHE A 823 -10.26 -7.30 -23.71
C PHE A 823 -10.47 -7.99 -25.05
N SER A 824 -9.43 -8.62 -25.60
CA SER A 824 -9.54 -9.41 -26.83
C SER A 824 -10.37 -10.68 -26.68
N HIS A 825 -10.53 -11.21 -25.47
CA HIS A 825 -11.34 -12.38 -25.16
C HIS A 825 -12.58 -12.02 -24.33
N PHE A 826 -12.97 -10.73 -24.32
CA PHE A 826 -14.06 -10.27 -23.48
C PHE A 826 -15.38 -10.94 -23.85
N ASP A 827 -15.71 -10.95 -25.14
CA ASP A 827 -16.82 -11.72 -25.69
C ASP A 827 -16.39 -12.41 -26.99
N ASN A 828 -17.17 -13.43 -27.38
CA ASN A 828 -16.90 -14.21 -28.58
C ASN A 828 -16.93 -13.39 -29.88
N VAL A 829 -17.64 -12.25 -29.91
CA VAL A 829 -17.71 -11.39 -31.11
C VAL A 829 -16.38 -10.65 -31.30
N ILE A 830 -15.85 -10.03 -30.25
CA ILE A 830 -14.56 -9.34 -30.26
C ILE A 830 -13.43 -10.33 -30.57
N TYR A 831 -13.40 -11.47 -29.88
CA TYR A 831 -12.41 -12.52 -30.12
C TYR A 831 -12.38 -12.95 -31.59
N LYS A 832 -13.56 -13.19 -32.18
CA LYS A 832 -13.64 -13.62 -33.58
C LYS A 832 -13.17 -12.54 -34.56
N ILE A 833 -13.49 -11.27 -34.30
CA ILE A 833 -13.01 -10.15 -35.12
C ILE A 833 -11.48 -10.07 -35.08
N ILE A 834 -10.88 -10.15 -33.89
CA ILE A 834 -9.43 -10.11 -33.72
C ILE A 834 -8.77 -11.31 -34.41
N GLU A 835 -9.36 -12.49 -34.32
CA GLU A 835 -8.89 -13.68 -35.01
C GLU A 835 -8.86 -13.47 -36.54
N ILE A 836 -9.93 -12.92 -37.11
CA ILE A 836 -10.01 -12.62 -38.56
C ILE A 836 -8.98 -11.56 -38.96
N ILE A 837 -8.79 -10.52 -38.13
CA ILE A 837 -7.78 -9.47 -38.36
C ILE A 837 -6.36 -10.06 -38.33
N LYS A 838 -6.06 -10.92 -37.36
CA LYS A 838 -4.76 -11.62 -37.25
C LYS A 838 -4.47 -12.50 -38.45
N ARG A 839 -5.51 -13.08 -39.07
CA ARG A 839 -5.41 -13.84 -40.33
C ARG A 839 -5.31 -12.95 -41.58
N ASN A 840 -5.46 -11.63 -41.43
CA ASN A 840 -5.41 -10.64 -42.50
C ASN A 840 -6.44 -10.91 -43.63
N SER A 841 -7.67 -11.32 -43.27
CA SER A 841 -8.72 -11.72 -44.22
C SER A 841 -9.85 -10.67 -44.28
N LEU A 842 -9.77 -9.74 -45.25
CA LEU A 842 -10.76 -8.68 -45.43
C LEU A 842 -12.16 -9.22 -45.77
N ASP A 843 -12.25 -10.19 -46.69
CA ASP A 843 -13.54 -10.77 -47.10
C ASP A 843 -14.23 -11.49 -45.94
N GLU A 844 -13.48 -12.22 -45.12
CA GLU A 844 -14.03 -12.90 -43.94
C GLU A 844 -14.54 -11.88 -42.91
N LEU A 845 -13.82 -10.75 -42.73
CA LEU A 845 -14.24 -9.69 -41.81
C LEU A 845 -15.51 -9.00 -42.30
N MET A 846 -15.57 -8.62 -43.57
CA MET A 846 -16.74 -8.01 -44.19
C MET A 846 -17.96 -8.92 -44.08
N ASN A 847 -17.80 -10.21 -44.40
CA ASN A 847 -18.87 -11.19 -44.29
C ASN A 847 -19.31 -11.37 -42.83
N TYR A 848 -18.37 -11.45 -41.89
CA TYR A 848 -18.67 -11.61 -40.46
C TYR A 848 -19.44 -10.41 -39.90
N ILE A 849 -18.99 -9.19 -40.18
CA ILE A 849 -19.67 -7.95 -39.79
C ILE A 849 -21.08 -7.89 -40.38
N SER A 850 -21.23 -8.18 -41.68
CA SER A 850 -22.52 -8.13 -42.38
C SER A 850 -23.51 -9.16 -41.84
N ASN A 851 -23.06 -10.41 -41.68
CA ASN A 851 -23.91 -11.53 -41.24
C ASN A 851 -24.39 -11.33 -39.81
N ASN A 852 -23.54 -10.76 -38.93
CA ASN A 852 -23.88 -10.49 -37.53
C ASN A 852 -24.51 -9.12 -37.31
N LYS A 853 -24.73 -8.32 -38.39
CA LYS A 853 -25.27 -6.94 -38.33
C LYS A 853 -24.51 -6.06 -37.33
N LEU A 854 -23.19 -6.22 -37.27
CA LEU A 854 -22.35 -5.44 -36.35
C LEU A 854 -22.24 -4.01 -36.88
N ASN A 855 -22.44 -3.04 -36.00
CA ASN A 855 -22.08 -1.66 -36.26
C ASN A 855 -20.78 -1.32 -35.51
N TYR A 856 -20.12 -0.24 -35.89
CA TYR A 856 -18.87 0.15 -35.27
C TYR A 856 -18.98 0.44 -33.77
N LYS A 857 -20.15 0.88 -33.25
CA LYS A 857 -20.35 1.10 -31.81
C LYS A 857 -20.37 -0.21 -31.00
N ILE A 858 -20.74 -1.32 -31.64
CA ILE A 858 -20.70 -2.66 -31.01
C ILE A 858 -19.25 -3.15 -30.92
N ILE A 859 -18.40 -2.73 -31.87
CA ILE A 859 -17.02 -3.18 -32.02
C ILE A 859 -16.06 -2.27 -31.24
N ASN A 860 -16.13 -0.95 -31.43
CA ASN A 860 -15.44 0.05 -30.61
C ASN A 860 -16.29 0.42 -29.39
N LYS A 861 -16.24 -0.44 -28.38
CA LYS A 861 -16.78 -0.11 -27.05
C LYS A 861 -15.71 0.65 -26.27
N ASN A 862 -16.12 1.37 -25.22
CA ASN A 862 -15.23 2.20 -24.39
C ASN A 862 -13.98 1.48 -23.85
N TYR A 863 -13.98 0.13 -23.87
CA TYR A 863 -12.92 -0.71 -23.34
C TYR A 863 -12.16 -1.52 -24.39
N PHE A 864 -12.55 -1.43 -25.66
CA PHE A 864 -11.85 -2.13 -26.74
C PHE A 864 -11.79 -1.22 -27.95
N ASP A 865 -10.59 -0.71 -28.24
CA ASP A 865 -10.31 0.02 -29.47
C ASP A 865 -9.69 -0.93 -30.50
N ILE A 866 -10.47 -1.26 -31.53
CA ILE A 866 -10.00 -2.11 -32.61
C ILE A 866 -8.81 -1.47 -33.36
N ILE A 867 -8.69 -0.13 -33.37
CA ILE A 867 -7.56 0.57 -33.99
C ILE A 867 -6.29 0.33 -33.17
N GLU A 868 -6.38 0.42 -31.84
CA GLU A 868 -5.26 0.11 -30.95
C GLU A 868 -4.82 -1.35 -31.10
N ALA A 869 -5.78 -2.28 -31.13
CA ALA A 869 -5.51 -3.70 -31.35
C ALA A 869 -4.82 -4.02 -32.69
N ILE A 870 -5.04 -3.19 -33.73
CA ILE A 870 -4.35 -3.31 -35.03
C ILE A 870 -2.93 -2.73 -34.98
N ARG A 871 -2.67 -1.77 -34.10
CA ARG A 871 -1.38 -1.11 -33.98
C ARG A 871 -0.40 -1.87 -33.10
N SER A 872 -0.87 -2.48 -32.02
CA SER A 872 0.00 -3.05 -30.99
C SER A 872 0.73 -4.33 -31.41
N ASP A 873 0.18 -5.14 -32.33
CA ASP A 873 0.60 -6.56 -32.40
C ASP A 873 0.91 -7.17 -33.78
N ASN A 874 0.86 -6.45 -34.91
CA ASN A 874 1.17 -7.15 -36.17
C ASN A 874 1.65 -6.27 -37.35
N PRO A 875 2.94 -6.32 -37.73
CA PRO A 875 3.43 -5.64 -38.94
C PRO A 875 2.84 -6.22 -40.24
N HIS A 876 2.14 -7.36 -40.19
CA HIS A 876 1.62 -8.06 -41.37
C HIS A 876 0.16 -7.75 -41.77
N ILE A 877 -0.52 -6.82 -41.08
CA ILE A 877 -1.88 -6.42 -41.48
C ILE A 877 -1.81 -5.56 -42.74
N SER A 878 -2.54 -6.00 -43.78
CA SER A 878 -2.61 -5.33 -45.08
C SER A 878 -3.15 -3.90 -44.97
N VAL A 879 -2.73 -3.03 -45.90
CA VAL A 879 -3.23 -1.65 -46.00
C VAL A 879 -4.74 -1.65 -46.23
N ASP A 880 -5.25 -2.54 -47.10
CA ASP A 880 -6.68 -2.65 -47.41
C ASP A 880 -7.51 -2.99 -46.16
N LEU A 881 -7.03 -3.90 -45.31
CA LEU A 881 -7.71 -4.25 -44.06
C LEU A 881 -7.67 -3.08 -43.06
N LYS A 882 -6.54 -2.37 -42.95
CA LYS A 882 -6.42 -1.16 -42.11
C LYS A 882 -7.37 -0.08 -42.56
N ASP A 883 -7.44 0.17 -43.87
CA ASP A 883 -8.27 1.21 -44.46
C ASP A 883 -9.76 0.85 -44.36
N PHE A 884 -10.13 -0.42 -44.57
CA PHE A 884 -11.49 -0.88 -44.32
C PHE A 884 -11.92 -0.63 -42.86
N ILE A 885 -11.09 -1.04 -41.90
CA ILE A 885 -11.43 -0.90 -40.47
C ILE A 885 -11.56 0.57 -40.08
N LYS A 886 -10.62 1.40 -40.54
CA LYS A 886 -10.67 2.85 -40.42
C LYS A 886 -11.98 3.46 -40.95
N VAL A 887 -12.35 3.12 -42.19
CA VAL A 887 -13.60 3.58 -42.83
C VAL A 887 -14.83 3.06 -42.10
N PHE A 888 -14.78 1.82 -41.61
CA PHE A 888 -15.87 1.19 -40.88
C PHE A 888 -16.15 1.87 -39.54
N ILE A 889 -15.11 2.31 -38.81
CA ILE A 889 -15.25 2.95 -37.50
C ILE A 889 -15.72 4.40 -37.63
N GLU A 890 -15.16 5.16 -38.58
CA GLU A 890 -15.41 6.59 -38.68
C GLU A 890 -15.85 6.99 -40.09
N PRO A 891 -16.98 6.44 -40.60
CA PRO A 891 -17.39 6.66 -41.99
C PRO A 891 -17.56 8.14 -42.33
N LYS A 892 -18.00 8.96 -41.36
CA LYS A 892 -18.14 10.41 -41.55
C LYS A 892 -16.80 11.11 -41.75
N LYS A 893 -15.78 10.74 -40.96
CA LYS A 893 -14.44 11.34 -40.98
C LYS A 893 -13.74 11.05 -42.31
N TYR A 894 -13.82 9.83 -42.80
CA TYR A 894 -13.21 9.45 -44.08
C TYR A 894 -13.86 10.12 -45.28
N VAL A 895 -15.18 10.29 -45.28
CA VAL A 895 -15.85 11.06 -46.34
C VAL A 895 -15.43 12.53 -46.31
N ILE A 896 -15.25 13.12 -45.12
CA ILE A 896 -14.75 14.50 -44.99
C ILE A 896 -13.30 14.61 -45.45
N ILE A 897 -12.44 13.67 -45.07
CA ILE A 897 -11.06 13.59 -45.56
C ILE A 897 -11.03 13.48 -47.08
N ASP A 898 -11.86 12.63 -47.69
CA ASP A 898 -11.97 12.50 -49.16
C ASP A 898 -12.43 13.83 -49.79
N ILE A 899 -13.44 14.49 -49.23
CA ILE A 899 -13.91 15.79 -49.71
C ILE A 899 -12.80 16.87 -49.62
N ILE A 900 -12.03 16.88 -48.53
CA ILE A 900 -10.89 17.77 -48.28
C ILE A 900 -9.78 17.51 -49.30
N MET A 901 -9.41 16.24 -49.49
CA MET A 901 -8.38 15.80 -50.45
C MET A 901 -8.75 16.16 -51.89
N ASN A 902 -10.04 16.13 -52.22
CA ASN A 902 -10.58 16.54 -53.51
C ASN A 902 -10.75 18.06 -53.67
N ASN A 903 -10.31 18.86 -52.69
CA ASN A 903 -10.41 20.33 -52.69
C ASN A 903 -11.82 20.89 -52.95
N SER A 904 -12.88 20.18 -52.53
CA SER A 904 -14.25 20.58 -52.80
C SER A 904 -14.87 21.31 -51.60
N LEU A 905 -14.60 22.62 -51.47
CA LEU A 905 -15.19 23.44 -50.40
C LEU A 905 -16.72 23.42 -50.41
N THR A 906 -17.35 23.45 -51.59
CA THR A 906 -18.81 23.38 -51.73
C THR A 906 -19.37 22.06 -51.17
N ARG A 907 -18.74 20.93 -51.50
CA ARG A 907 -19.15 19.62 -51.00
C ARG A 907 -18.89 19.50 -49.50
N LEU A 908 -17.82 20.11 -48.99
CA LEU A 908 -17.50 20.15 -47.56
C LEU A 908 -18.58 20.91 -46.76
N LYS A 909 -18.97 22.09 -47.25
CA LYS A 909 -20.08 22.88 -46.68
C LYS A 909 -21.40 22.11 -46.69
N GLN A 910 -21.73 21.48 -47.82
CA GLN A 910 -22.94 20.67 -47.96
C GLN A 910 -22.94 19.50 -46.98
N TYR A 911 -21.83 18.77 -46.89
CA TYR A 911 -21.70 17.60 -46.03
C TYR A 911 -21.80 17.97 -44.54
N LYS A 912 -21.12 19.06 -44.11
CA LYS A 912 -21.26 19.61 -42.75
C LYS A 912 -22.72 19.86 -42.39
N LYS A 913 -23.48 20.46 -43.31
CA LYS A 913 -24.90 20.79 -43.12
C LYS A 913 -25.79 19.55 -43.12
N GLU A 914 -25.60 18.62 -44.05
CA GLU A 914 -26.40 17.40 -44.19
C GLU A 914 -26.26 16.47 -42.97
N TYR A 915 -25.06 16.39 -42.40
CA TYR A 915 -24.75 15.51 -41.28
C TYR A 915 -24.72 16.22 -39.92
N HIS A 916 -25.13 17.49 -39.86
CA HIS A 916 -25.20 18.32 -38.66
C HIS A 916 -23.90 18.33 -37.83
N ILE A 917 -22.76 18.49 -38.49
CA ILE A 917 -21.46 18.57 -37.81
C ILE A 917 -21.33 19.95 -37.14
N GLY A 918 -21.29 19.97 -35.82
CA GLY A 918 -21.22 21.20 -35.02
C GLY A 918 -19.90 21.91 -35.25
N GLY A 919 -18.79 21.21 -35.04
CA GLY A 919 -17.43 21.66 -35.33
C GLY A 919 -16.55 20.56 -35.92
N PHE A 920 -15.51 20.93 -36.69
CA PHE A 920 -14.55 19.95 -37.21
C PHE A 920 -13.68 19.30 -36.13
N ASN A 921 -13.67 19.84 -34.90
CA ASN A 921 -13.03 19.23 -33.73
C ASN A 921 -13.67 17.88 -33.35
N GLU A 922 -14.93 17.63 -33.72
CA GLU A 922 -15.60 16.34 -33.53
C GLU A 922 -14.92 15.20 -34.32
N LEU A 923 -14.06 15.54 -35.28
CA LEU A 923 -13.30 14.58 -36.08
C LEU A 923 -11.90 14.33 -35.50
N ASN A 924 -11.47 15.14 -34.53
CA ASN A 924 -10.17 14.96 -33.88
C ASN A 924 -10.26 13.86 -32.81
N ASP A 925 -9.22 13.04 -32.74
CA ASP A 925 -9.01 12.06 -31.69
C ASP A 925 -7.52 12.04 -31.32
N GLN A 926 -7.12 11.11 -30.44
CA GLN A 926 -5.73 10.91 -30.03
C GLN A 926 -4.78 10.50 -31.16
N HIS A 927 -5.29 10.28 -32.37
CA HIS A 927 -4.56 9.72 -33.51
C HIS A 927 -4.72 10.53 -34.81
N PHE A 928 -5.62 11.50 -34.83
CA PHE A 928 -5.92 12.31 -35.99
C PHE A 928 -6.29 13.72 -35.54
N ASN A 929 -5.54 14.69 -36.06
CA ASN A 929 -5.87 16.10 -35.95
C ASN A 929 -6.15 16.63 -37.36
N ILE A 930 -7.38 17.08 -37.61
CA ILE A 930 -7.79 17.55 -38.94
C ILE A 930 -6.97 18.77 -39.41
N MET A 931 -6.55 19.64 -38.50
CA MET A 931 -5.73 20.81 -38.85
C MET A 931 -4.30 20.40 -39.20
N GLU A 932 -3.70 19.48 -38.44
CA GLU A 932 -2.38 18.93 -38.77
C GLU A 932 -2.39 18.17 -40.10
N PHE A 933 -3.43 17.37 -40.34
CA PHE A 933 -3.68 16.72 -41.62
C PHE A 933 -3.78 17.74 -42.77
N CYS A 934 -4.53 18.82 -42.56
CA CYS A 934 -4.69 19.85 -43.57
C CYS A 934 -3.40 20.62 -43.88
N LYS A 935 -2.56 20.85 -42.87
CA LYS A 935 -1.29 21.57 -43.00
C LYS A 935 -0.16 20.73 -43.57
N SER A 936 -0.07 19.45 -43.17
CA SER A 936 0.96 18.52 -43.64
C SER A 936 0.79 18.17 -45.12
N ASN A 937 -0.39 18.39 -45.69
CA ASN A 937 -0.69 18.08 -47.08
C ASN A 937 -0.79 19.34 -47.95
N ASN A 938 0.30 19.63 -48.66
CA ASN A 938 0.45 20.78 -49.56
C ASN A 938 -0.56 20.83 -50.73
N LYS A 939 -1.34 19.77 -50.97
CA LYS A 939 -2.38 19.75 -52.01
C LYS A 939 -3.67 20.40 -51.54
N ILE A 940 -3.87 20.62 -50.24
CA ILE A 940 -5.11 21.20 -49.71
C ILE A 940 -5.06 22.73 -49.84
N SER A 941 -6.10 23.28 -50.47
CA SER A 941 -6.24 24.71 -50.73
C SER A 941 -6.38 25.53 -49.43
N SER A 942 -5.84 26.75 -49.45
CA SER A 942 -5.95 27.70 -48.33
C SER A 942 -7.40 28.01 -47.94
N ASP A 943 -8.34 27.94 -48.89
CA ASP A 943 -9.76 28.16 -48.62
C ASP A 943 -10.40 27.05 -47.79
N ILE A 944 -10.00 25.79 -48.02
CA ILE A 944 -10.43 24.67 -47.18
C ILE A 944 -9.80 24.77 -45.78
N ILE A 945 -8.50 25.07 -45.71
CA ILE A 945 -7.80 25.25 -44.42
C ILE A 945 -8.48 26.36 -43.61
N LEU A 946 -8.75 27.51 -44.25
CA LEU A 946 -9.42 28.63 -43.60
C LEU A 946 -10.83 28.26 -43.14
N TYR A 947 -11.58 27.50 -43.95
CA TYR A 947 -12.94 27.07 -43.61
C TYR A 947 -12.97 26.08 -42.43
N ILE A 948 -12.09 25.07 -42.44
CA ILE A 948 -11.99 24.09 -41.35
C ILE A 948 -11.61 24.81 -40.06
N ASN A 949 -10.61 25.69 -40.12
CA ASN A 949 -10.12 26.42 -38.96
C ASN A 949 -11.18 27.37 -38.37
N SER A 950 -11.94 28.06 -39.22
CA SER A 950 -13.03 28.94 -38.78
C SER A 950 -14.27 28.18 -38.29
N HIS A 951 -14.40 26.89 -38.62
CA HIS A 951 -15.51 26.03 -38.17
C HIS A 951 -15.02 24.91 -37.24
N MET A 952 -13.87 25.12 -36.58
CA MET A 952 -13.24 24.08 -35.77
C MET A 952 -14.10 23.68 -34.57
N TYR A 953 -14.71 24.66 -33.89
CA TYR A 953 -15.60 24.43 -32.75
C TYR A 953 -17.02 24.85 -33.09
N GLU A 954 -18.02 24.23 -32.44
CA GLU A 954 -19.43 24.51 -32.72
C GLU A 954 -19.80 25.99 -32.55
N ASN A 955 -19.41 26.62 -31.44
CA ASN A 955 -19.70 28.03 -31.17
C ASN A 955 -18.98 28.94 -32.18
N ARG A 956 -17.73 28.61 -32.54
CA ARG A 956 -16.97 29.32 -33.57
C ARG A 956 -17.67 29.21 -34.93
N SER A 957 -18.07 28.00 -35.31
CA SER A 957 -18.79 27.73 -36.55
C SER A 957 -20.07 28.56 -36.65
N LYS A 958 -20.91 28.59 -35.61
CA LYS A 958 -22.17 29.36 -35.62
C LYS A 958 -21.92 30.86 -35.79
N ILE A 959 -20.97 31.41 -35.04
CA ILE A 959 -20.60 32.83 -35.11
C ILE A 959 -20.06 33.17 -36.50
N ILE A 960 -19.19 32.32 -37.06
CA ILE A 960 -18.62 32.53 -38.39
C ILE A 960 -19.69 32.42 -39.48
N GLU A 961 -20.65 31.51 -39.36
CA GLU A 961 -21.80 31.44 -40.28
C GLU A 961 -22.64 32.73 -40.24
N MET A 962 -22.88 33.32 -39.06
CA MET A 962 -23.58 34.61 -38.92
C MET A 962 -22.77 35.78 -39.53
N ILE A 963 -21.45 35.78 -39.33
CA ILE A 963 -20.52 36.77 -39.90
C ILE A 963 -20.49 36.67 -41.43
N ASP A 964 -20.31 35.47 -41.98
CA ASP A 964 -20.28 35.21 -43.42
C ASP A 964 -21.62 35.58 -44.08
N ASN A 965 -22.74 35.36 -43.40
CA ASN A 965 -24.10 35.75 -43.84
C ASN A 965 -24.39 37.25 -43.67
N LYS A 966 -23.47 38.02 -43.05
CA LYS A 966 -23.64 39.44 -42.72
C LYS A 966 -24.88 39.75 -41.87
N ASN A 967 -25.29 38.81 -41.00
CA ASN A 967 -26.49 38.94 -40.17
C ASN A 967 -26.16 39.52 -38.79
N LEU A 968 -26.01 40.85 -38.71
CA LEU A 968 -25.67 41.54 -37.45
C LEU A 968 -26.70 41.29 -36.35
N SER A 969 -28.01 41.33 -36.66
CA SER A 969 -29.07 41.19 -35.66
C SER A 969 -29.07 39.82 -34.99
N GLU A 970 -28.81 38.76 -35.76
CA GLU A 970 -28.70 37.40 -35.22
C GLU A 970 -27.41 37.24 -34.39
N LEU A 971 -26.31 37.83 -34.86
CA LEU A 971 -25.03 37.84 -34.16
C LEU A 971 -25.13 38.56 -32.81
N GLU A 972 -25.75 39.74 -32.77
CA GLU A 972 -26.03 40.52 -31.55
C GLU A 972 -26.84 39.68 -30.56
N LYS A 973 -27.98 39.15 -31.01
CA LYS A 973 -28.84 38.29 -30.19
C LYS A 973 -28.09 37.06 -29.66
N TYR A 974 -27.28 36.40 -30.49
CA TYR A 974 -26.50 35.24 -30.07
C TYR A 974 -25.43 35.62 -29.03
N THR A 975 -24.75 36.76 -29.23
CA THR A 975 -23.72 37.27 -28.31
C THR A 975 -24.32 37.59 -26.94
N GLU A 976 -25.47 38.27 -26.93
CA GLU A 976 -26.17 38.68 -25.72
C GLU A 976 -26.71 37.49 -24.92
N VAL A 977 -27.43 36.58 -25.59
CA VAL A 977 -28.07 35.42 -24.95
C VAL A 977 -27.02 34.48 -24.33
N ASN A 978 -25.87 34.31 -24.99
CA ASN A 978 -24.83 33.39 -24.54
C ASN A 978 -23.71 34.08 -23.75
N HIS A 979 -23.78 35.40 -23.51
CA HIS A 979 -22.74 36.21 -22.88
C HIS A 979 -21.34 35.95 -23.46
N TYR A 980 -21.28 35.86 -24.79
CA TYR A 980 -20.13 35.34 -25.51
C TYR A 980 -19.00 36.38 -25.64
N GLU A 981 -17.75 35.94 -25.46
CA GLU A 981 -16.54 36.76 -25.65
C GLU A 981 -15.83 36.34 -26.94
N TYR A 982 -15.69 37.23 -27.92
CA TYR A 982 -15.10 36.85 -29.20
C TYR A 982 -13.62 36.44 -29.10
N LYS A 983 -12.89 36.89 -28.08
CA LYS A 983 -11.53 36.45 -27.77
C LYS A 983 -11.44 34.95 -27.52
N SER A 984 -12.49 34.33 -26.97
CA SER A 984 -12.54 32.87 -26.74
C SER A 984 -12.59 32.05 -28.04
N LEU A 985 -12.87 32.70 -29.18
CA LEU A 985 -12.80 32.06 -30.48
C LEU A 985 -11.38 31.98 -31.00
N ASN A 986 -10.46 32.78 -30.49
CA ASN A 986 -9.10 32.83 -30.99
C ASN A 986 -8.26 31.69 -30.40
N ASP A 987 -7.42 31.10 -31.23
CA ASP A 987 -6.36 30.16 -30.85
C ASP A 987 -5.09 30.49 -31.64
N GLU A 988 -4.06 29.66 -31.55
CA GLU A 988 -2.80 29.88 -32.27
C GLU A 988 -2.98 29.92 -33.81
N GLU A 989 -4.07 29.33 -34.31
CA GLU A 989 -4.34 29.14 -35.74
C GLU A 989 -5.41 30.09 -36.27
N PHE A 990 -6.33 30.53 -35.42
CA PHE A 990 -7.49 31.33 -35.77
C PHE A 990 -7.53 32.63 -34.97
N ASN A 991 -7.65 33.75 -35.69
CA ASN A 991 -7.95 35.05 -35.10
C ASN A 991 -9.15 35.66 -35.84
N ILE A 992 -10.20 35.99 -35.10
CA ILE A 992 -11.47 36.48 -35.64
C ILE A 992 -11.35 37.84 -36.32
N GLU A 993 -10.45 38.70 -35.87
CA GLU A 993 -10.22 40.03 -36.45
C GLU A 993 -9.56 39.87 -37.82
N ASN A 994 -8.50 39.07 -37.90
CA ASN A 994 -7.84 38.67 -39.14
C ASN A 994 -8.81 37.99 -40.11
N TYR A 995 -9.72 37.15 -39.60
CA TYR A 995 -10.76 36.52 -40.40
C TYR A 995 -11.71 37.56 -41.01
N CYS A 996 -12.20 38.51 -40.19
CA CYS A 996 -13.10 39.58 -40.63
C CYS A 996 -12.44 40.52 -41.65
N GLU A 997 -11.13 40.77 -41.52
CA GLU A 997 -10.35 41.52 -42.49
C GLU A 997 -10.24 40.77 -43.82
N LYS A 998 -9.79 39.51 -43.80
CA LYS A 998 -9.67 38.66 -45.01
C LYS A 998 -10.99 38.49 -45.76
N LYS A 999 -12.12 38.44 -45.04
CA LYS A 999 -13.47 38.28 -45.63
C LYS A 999 -14.14 39.60 -46.02
N ASN A 1000 -13.50 40.75 -45.83
CA ASN A 1000 -14.08 42.08 -46.09
C ASN A 1000 -15.44 42.28 -45.39
N ILE A 1001 -15.53 41.90 -44.12
CA ILE A 1001 -16.74 42.05 -43.30
C ILE A 1001 -17.06 43.54 -43.07
N THR A 1002 -18.35 43.86 -42.98
CA THR A 1002 -18.83 45.25 -42.80
C THR A 1002 -18.35 45.85 -41.47
N SER A 1003 -18.17 47.17 -41.44
CA SER A 1003 -17.72 47.90 -40.25
C SER A 1003 -18.63 47.67 -39.04
N ASN A 1004 -19.94 47.53 -39.23
CA ASN A 1004 -20.87 47.32 -38.12
C ASN A 1004 -20.64 45.99 -37.39
N ILE A 1005 -20.43 44.89 -38.14
CA ILE A 1005 -20.13 43.59 -37.56
C ILE A 1005 -18.74 43.59 -36.92
N LYS A 1006 -17.74 44.20 -37.57
CA LYS A 1006 -16.41 44.37 -36.98
C LYS A 1006 -16.47 45.14 -35.66
N ASN A 1007 -17.20 46.24 -35.62
CA ASN A 1007 -17.38 47.05 -34.40
C ASN A 1007 -18.07 46.24 -33.30
N HIS A 1008 -19.09 45.45 -33.63
CA HIS A 1008 -19.74 44.55 -32.66
C HIS A 1008 -18.75 43.56 -32.07
N ILE A 1009 -17.96 42.88 -32.92
CA ILE A 1009 -16.92 41.93 -32.48
C ILE A 1009 -15.87 42.61 -31.61
N LEU A 1010 -15.39 43.79 -32.03
CA LEU A 1010 -14.37 44.54 -31.29
C LEU A 1010 -14.89 44.99 -29.92
N ILE A 1011 -16.13 45.47 -29.82
CA ILE A 1011 -16.74 45.88 -28.56
C ILE A 1011 -16.90 44.69 -27.60
N HIS A 1012 -17.37 43.55 -28.12
CA HIS A 1012 -17.65 42.34 -27.35
C HIS A 1012 -16.45 41.37 -27.31
N TYR A 1013 -15.25 41.85 -27.62
CA TYR A 1013 -14.07 40.99 -27.72
C TYR A 1013 -13.78 40.28 -26.40
N ASP A 1014 -13.88 41.01 -25.28
CA ASP A 1014 -13.92 40.46 -23.93
C ASP A 1014 -14.92 41.24 -23.05
N LYS A 1015 -15.27 40.67 -21.89
CA LYS A 1015 -16.26 41.26 -20.97
C LYS A 1015 -15.85 42.62 -20.41
N PHE A 1016 -14.55 42.84 -20.17
CA PHE A 1016 -14.07 44.10 -19.61
C PHE A 1016 -14.17 45.22 -20.64
N ARG A 1017 -13.73 44.96 -21.88
CA ARG A 1017 -13.87 45.88 -23.01
C ARG A 1017 -15.33 46.23 -23.26
N PHE A 1018 -16.23 45.25 -23.29
CA PHE A 1018 -17.66 45.51 -23.45
C PHE A 1018 -18.20 46.43 -22.36
N LYS A 1019 -17.92 46.11 -21.09
CA LYS A 1019 -18.45 46.86 -19.95
C LYS A 1019 -17.92 48.28 -19.91
N ILE A 1020 -16.63 48.49 -20.21
CA ILE A 1020 -16.02 49.82 -20.26
C ILE A 1020 -16.54 50.64 -21.42
N VAL A 1021 -16.64 50.06 -22.61
CA VAL A 1021 -17.20 50.76 -23.77
C VAL A 1021 -18.64 51.19 -23.50
N THR A 1022 -19.45 50.33 -22.89
CA THR A 1022 -20.83 50.66 -22.50
C THR A 1022 -20.87 51.79 -21.47
N LEU A 1023 -20.07 51.72 -20.41
CA LEU A 1023 -20.01 52.77 -19.39
C LEU A 1023 -19.60 54.12 -19.98
N ILE A 1024 -18.60 54.15 -20.86
CA ILE A 1024 -18.17 55.38 -21.52
C ILE A 1024 -19.27 55.92 -22.45
N LYS A 1025 -19.93 55.06 -23.23
CA LYS A 1025 -21.07 55.45 -24.07
C LYS A 1025 -22.21 56.05 -23.24
N ASP A 1026 -22.53 55.42 -22.11
CA ASP A 1026 -23.57 55.90 -21.19
C ASP A 1026 -23.22 57.28 -20.61
N ILE A 1027 -21.95 57.52 -20.26
CA ILE A 1027 -21.45 58.83 -19.81
C ILE A 1027 -21.61 59.86 -20.94
N ILE A 1028 -21.13 59.57 -22.15
CA ILE A 1028 -21.21 60.47 -23.31
C ILE A 1028 -22.68 60.82 -23.60
N ASP A 1029 -23.56 59.83 -23.59
CA ASP A 1029 -24.98 60.05 -23.88
C ASP A 1029 -25.66 60.83 -22.76
N ALA A 1030 -25.30 60.60 -21.49
CA ALA A 1030 -25.77 61.39 -20.37
C ALA A 1030 -25.29 62.85 -20.47
N GLU A 1031 -24.05 63.10 -20.87
CA GLU A 1031 -23.54 64.44 -21.11
C GLU A 1031 -24.23 65.13 -22.29
N LYS A 1032 -24.45 64.42 -23.41
CA LYS A 1032 -25.20 64.93 -24.57
C LYS A 1032 -26.63 65.31 -24.17
N ARG A 1033 -27.30 64.46 -23.37
CA ARG A 1033 -28.62 64.74 -22.81
C ARG A 1033 -28.59 65.97 -21.91
N LYS A 1034 -27.60 66.11 -21.02
CA LYS A 1034 -27.42 67.27 -20.14
C LYS A 1034 -27.16 68.56 -20.92
N ARG A 1035 -26.33 68.53 -21.96
CA ARG A 1035 -26.09 69.68 -22.86
C ARG A 1035 -27.34 70.06 -23.63
N THR A 1036 -28.07 69.08 -24.16
CA THR A 1036 -29.33 69.31 -24.89
C THR A 1036 -30.41 69.88 -23.98
N PHE A 1037 -30.51 69.36 -22.75
CA PHE A 1037 -31.39 69.89 -21.71
C PHE A 1037 -31.02 71.33 -21.38
N ASN A 1038 -29.75 71.62 -21.05
CA ASN A 1038 -29.27 72.97 -20.72
C ASN A 1038 -29.50 73.98 -21.86
N ASN A 1039 -29.31 73.57 -23.12
CA ASN A 1039 -29.58 74.42 -24.28
C ASN A 1039 -31.08 74.71 -24.48
N ASN A 1040 -31.94 73.74 -24.15
CA ASN A 1040 -33.41 73.91 -24.17
C ASN A 1040 -33.95 74.66 -22.94
N THR A 1041 -33.17 74.77 -21.86
CA THR A 1041 -33.57 75.39 -20.58
C THR A 1041 -33.66 76.92 -20.69
N ILE A 1042 -33.11 77.52 -21.74
CA ILE A 1042 -33.16 78.98 -22.00
C ILE A 1042 -34.59 79.46 -22.32
N PHE A 1043 -35.55 78.57 -22.61
CA PHE A 1043 -36.90 78.93 -23.09
C PHE A 1043 -38.10 78.37 -22.29
N ARG A 1044 -37.93 77.74 -21.12
CA ARG A 1044 -39.07 77.20 -20.33
C ARG A 1044 -38.98 77.50 -18.84
N SER A 1045 -40.13 77.74 -18.19
CA SER A 1045 -40.28 78.07 -16.77
C SER A 1045 -39.81 76.94 -15.85
N LEU A 1046 -39.27 77.30 -14.68
CA LEU A 1046 -38.65 76.37 -13.71
C LEU A 1046 -39.54 75.20 -13.27
N ASP A 1047 -40.87 75.33 -13.34
CA ASP A 1047 -41.79 74.30 -12.86
C ASP A 1047 -42.01 73.13 -13.82
N GLU A 1048 -41.67 73.25 -15.12
CA GLU A 1048 -41.69 72.13 -16.07
C GLU A 1048 -40.39 71.29 -16.04
N GLN A 1049 -39.37 71.75 -15.32
CA GLN A 1049 -38.00 71.24 -15.43
C GLN A 1049 -37.70 70.03 -14.51
N GLN A 1050 -38.46 69.81 -13.45
CA GLN A 1050 -38.15 68.76 -12.47
C GLN A 1050 -38.68 67.35 -12.80
N ASN A 1051 -39.53 67.19 -13.82
CA ASN A 1051 -40.17 65.89 -14.13
C ASN A 1051 -39.66 65.22 -15.42
N GLN A 1052 -38.68 65.78 -16.13
CA GLN A 1052 -38.23 65.26 -17.45
C GLN A 1052 -36.83 64.64 -17.49
N TYR A 1053 -36.06 64.66 -16.40
CA TYR A 1053 -34.74 64.04 -16.34
C TYR A 1053 -34.76 62.80 -15.43
N SER A 1054 -35.07 61.63 -16.00
CA SER A 1054 -35.11 60.35 -15.28
C SER A 1054 -33.86 59.48 -15.49
N GLY A 1055 -32.81 60.02 -16.11
CA GLY A 1055 -31.54 59.31 -16.33
C GLY A 1055 -30.52 59.57 -15.21
N PRO A 1056 -29.57 58.65 -14.98
CA PRO A 1056 -28.47 58.87 -14.04
C PRO A 1056 -27.63 60.09 -14.46
N GLU A 1057 -27.22 60.89 -13.47
CA GLU A 1057 -26.33 62.03 -13.70
C GLU A 1057 -24.98 61.55 -14.26
N PRO A 1058 -24.37 62.28 -15.23
CA PRO A 1058 -23.06 61.92 -15.79
C PRO A 1058 -21.98 61.69 -14.72
N GLU A 1059 -22.03 62.47 -13.62
CA GLU A 1059 -21.07 62.37 -12.52
C GLU A 1059 -21.22 61.07 -11.72
N HIS A 1060 -22.46 60.55 -11.59
CA HIS A 1060 -22.69 59.24 -10.99
C HIS A 1060 -22.14 58.12 -11.88
N LEU A 1061 -22.40 58.16 -13.19
CA LEU A 1061 -21.85 57.19 -14.15
C LEU A 1061 -20.32 57.25 -14.22
N LEU A 1062 -19.74 58.45 -14.11
CA LEU A 1062 -18.29 58.65 -14.04
C LEU A 1062 -17.68 58.00 -12.80
N ASN A 1063 -18.35 58.09 -11.64
CA ASN A 1063 -17.91 57.42 -10.42
C ASN A 1063 -18.07 55.89 -10.52
N VAL A 1064 -19.16 55.39 -11.09
CA VAL A 1064 -19.34 53.95 -11.39
C VAL A 1064 -18.25 53.45 -12.34
N PHE A 1065 -17.87 54.25 -13.34
CA PHE A 1065 -16.77 53.93 -14.25
C PHE A 1065 -15.42 53.87 -13.52
N LYS A 1066 -15.10 54.87 -12.68
CA LYS A 1066 -13.87 54.87 -11.87
C LYS A 1066 -13.81 53.68 -10.91
N GLU A 1067 -14.89 53.44 -10.18
CA GLU A 1067 -15.02 52.31 -9.26
C GLU A 1067 -14.88 50.98 -9.98
N TYR A 1068 -15.46 50.84 -11.18
CA TYR A 1068 -15.32 49.63 -12.00
C TYR A 1068 -13.87 49.43 -12.48
N VAL A 1069 -13.20 50.49 -12.94
CA VAL A 1069 -11.79 50.44 -13.35
C VAL A 1069 -10.89 50.07 -12.16
N GLU A 1070 -11.13 50.64 -10.98
CA GLU A 1070 -10.36 50.37 -9.76
C GLU A 1070 -10.61 48.95 -9.22
N ASN A 1071 -11.86 48.54 -9.04
CA ASN A 1071 -12.23 47.24 -8.47
C ASN A 1071 -11.76 46.05 -9.29
N PHE A 1072 -11.69 46.20 -10.62
CA PHE A 1072 -11.22 45.16 -11.53
C PHE A 1072 -9.77 45.37 -12.00
N CYS A 1073 -9.05 46.34 -11.40
CA CYS A 1073 -7.66 46.68 -11.71
C CYS A 1073 -7.40 46.82 -13.22
N ILE A 1074 -8.32 47.49 -13.92
CA ILE A 1074 -8.35 47.50 -15.37
C ILE A 1074 -7.23 48.38 -15.91
N GLN A 1075 -6.31 47.78 -16.66
CA GLN A 1075 -5.30 48.49 -17.42
C GLN A 1075 -5.85 48.74 -18.83
N PHE A 1076 -6.02 49.99 -19.24
CA PHE A 1076 -6.56 50.32 -20.56
C PHE A 1076 -5.69 49.84 -21.73
N GLN A 1077 -4.43 49.48 -21.50
CA GLN A 1077 -3.52 48.85 -22.47
C GLN A 1077 -3.84 47.36 -22.71
N ASN A 1078 -4.64 46.75 -21.84
CA ASN A 1078 -5.21 45.42 -22.07
C ASN A 1078 -6.55 45.52 -22.81
N ILE A 1079 -7.12 46.73 -22.87
CA ILE A 1079 -8.34 47.03 -23.63
C ILE A 1079 -7.97 47.49 -25.03
N ASN A 1080 -6.96 48.35 -25.13
CA ASN A 1080 -6.40 48.80 -26.38
C ASN A 1080 -5.44 47.73 -26.94
N ASP A 1081 -5.55 47.43 -28.22
CA ASP A 1081 -4.62 46.57 -28.97
C ASP A 1081 -4.39 47.13 -30.37
N ASP A 1082 -3.71 46.38 -31.23
CA ASP A 1082 -3.40 46.81 -32.61
C ASP A 1082 -4.66 47.07 -33.46
N TYR A 1083 -5.84 46.60 -33.04
CA TYR A 1083 -7.11 46.69 -33.77
C TYR A 1083 -8.17 47.55 -33.06
N PHE A 1084 -7.95 47.91 -31.80
CA PHE A 1084 -8.87 48.68 -30.98
C PHE A 1084 -8.13 49.71 -30.14
N ASP A 1085 -8.36 51.00 -30.36
CA ASP A 1085 -7.99 52.07 -29.43
C ASP A 1085 -9.25 52.73 -28.90
N ILE A 1086 -9.49 52.69 -27.59
CA ILE A 1086 -10.75 53.16 -27.01
C ILE A 1086 -10.98 54.68 -27.19
N ILE A 1087 -9.92 55.47 -27.28
CA ILE A 1087 -10.00 56.93 -27.46
C ILE A 1087 -10.37 57.23 -28.91
N GLU A 1088 -9.75 56.53 -29.86
CA GLU A 1088 -10.06 56.67 -31.29
C GLU A 1088 -11.44 56.08 -31.63
N PHE A 1089 -11.75 54.90 -31.12
CA PHE A 1089 -12.97 54.16 -31.41
C PHE A 1089 -14.23 54.88 -30.93
N LEU A 1090 -14.18 55.52 -29.76
CA LEU A 1090 -15.31 56.27 -29.19
C LEU A 1090 -15.24 57.77 -29.50
N ASP A 1091 -14.27 58.21 -30.30
CA ASP A 1091 -14.03 59.62 -30.66
C ASP A 1091 -13.99 60.54 -29.43
N LEU A 1092 -13.20 60.15 -28.42
CA LEU A 1092 -13.14 60.83 -27.11
C LEU A 1092 -12.27 62.10 -27.12
N LYS A 1093 -11.83 62.58 -28.28
CA LYS A 1093 -10.85 63.67 -28.39
C LYS A 1093 -11.30 64.96 -27.69
N ASP A 1094 -12.61 65.20 -27.64
CA ASP A 1094 -13.23 66.37 -26.99
C ASP A 1094 -13.74 66.08 -25.56
N GLN A 1095 -13.48 64.87 -25.03
CA GLN A 1095 -13.94 64.41 -23.72
C GLN A 1095 -12.79 64.39 -22.69
N GLU A 1096 -12.26 65.59 -22.42
CA GLU A 1096 -11.06 65.83 -21.61
C GLU A 1096 -11.10 65.10 -20.25
N THR A 1097 -12.25 65.04 -19.58
CA THR A 1097 -12.41 64.35 -18.29
C THR A 1097 -12.16 62.83 -18.38
N ILE A 1098 -12.73 62.16 -19.39
CA ILE A 1098 -12.60 60.71 -19.57
C ILE A 1098 -11.20 60.37 -20.06
N VAL A 1099 -10.68 61.15 -21.00
CA VAL A 1099 -9.30 61.04 -21.51
C VAL A 1099 -8.30 61.24 -20.38
N ASN A 1100 -8.53 62.22 -19.49
CA ASN A 1100 -7.69 62.44 -18.32
C ASN A 1100 -7.78 61.27 -17.35
N ILE A 1101 -8.94 60.67 -17.08
CA ILE A 1101 -9.02 59.49 -16.20
C ILE A 1101 -8.22 58.31 -16.78
N ILE A 1102 -8.36 58.05 -18.08
CA ILE A 1102 -7.61 57.01 -18.80
C ILE A 1102 -6.10 57.29 -18.75
N ASN A 1103 -5.67 58.54 -18.94
CA ASN A 1103 -4.26 58.93 -18.95
C ASN A 1103 -3.63 59.04 -17.54
N THR A 1104 -4.38 59.51 -16.54
CA THR A 1104 -3.86 59.79 -15.18
C THR A 1104 -3.63 58.49 -14.40
N HIS A 1105 -4.46 57.46 -14.62
CA HIS A 1105 -4.30 56.15 -13.98
C HIS A 1105 -2.91 55.52 -14.24
N TYR A 1106 -2.34 55.72 -15.44
CA TYR A 1106 -0.97 55.29 -15.77
C TYR A 1106 0.11 56.07 -15.04
N SER A 1107 -0.10 57.36 -14.83
CA SER A 1107 0.89 58.24 -14.20
C SER A 1107 1.09 57.90 -12.72
N GLU A 1108 0.02 57.52 -12.02
CA GLU A 1108 0.07 57.19 -10.59
C GLU A 1108 0.73 55.82 -10.33
N GLN A 1109 0.39 54.79 -11.13
CA GLN A 1109 1.02 53.47 -11.03
C GLN A 1109 2.53 53.53 -11.30
N ARG A 1110 2.93 54.25 -12.36
CA ARG A 1110 4.35 54.48 -12.68
C ARG A 1110 5.05 55.23 -11.56
N SER A 1111 4.43 56.28 -11.01
CA SER A 1111 5.01 57.05 -9.90
C SER A 1111 5.28 56.18 -8.67
N LYS A 1112 4.31 55.37 -8.23
CA LYS A 1112 4.47 54.48 -7.07
C LYS A 1112 5.55 53.42 -7.29
N ILE A 1113 5.59 52.82 -8.49
CA ILE A 1113 6.65 51.87 -8.87
C ILE A 1113 8.03 52.54 -8.80
N PHE A 1114 8.16 53.79 -9.27
CA PHE A 1114 9.42 54.52 -9.16
C PHE A 1114 9.80 54.86 -7.74
N ASP A 1115 8.83 55.17 -6.87
CA ASP A 1115 9.13 55.39 -5.46
C ASP A 1115 9.70 54.11 -4.81
N TYR A 1116 9.16 52.93 -5.11
CA TYR A 1116 9.70 51.66 -4.60
C TYR A 1116 11.09 51.34 -5.18
N ILE A 1117 11.29 51.59 -6.47
CA ILE A 1117 12.57 51.38 -7.16
C ILE A 1117 13.64 52.33 -6.60
N LYS A 1118 13.32 53.62 -6.48
CA LYS A 1118 14.19 54.68 -5.95
C LYS A 1118 14.61 54.39 -4.50
N ASN A 1119 13.68 53.88 -3.69
CA ASN A 1119 13.95 53.52 -2.30
C ASN A 1119 14.65 52.15 -2.14
N SER A 1120 15.01 51.48 -3.25
CA SER A 1120 15.63 50.15 -3.25
C SER A 1120 14.85 49.08 -2.48
N ASN A 1121 13.52 49.21 -2.40
CA ASN A 1121 12.67 48.30 -1.63
C ASN A 1121 12.02 47.23 -2.53
N LEU A 1122 12.75 46.13 -2.74
CA LEU A 1122 12.28 45.03 -3.59
C LEU A 1122 11.02 44.33 -3.04
N TYR A 1123 10.87 44.27 -1.72
CA TYR A 1123 9.72 43.59 -1.10
C TYR A 1123 8.42 44.33 -1.38
N GLU A 1124 8.40 45.64 -1.14
CA GLU A 1124 7.24 46.49 -1.44
C GLU A 1124 6.95 46.54 -2.93
N LEU A 1125 7.99 46.60 -3.79
CA LEU A 1125 7.81 46.52 -5.23
C LEU A 1125 7.12 45.21 -5.65
N LYS A 1126 7.58 44.07 -5.13
CA LYS A 1126 6.98 42.75 -5.40
C LYS A 1126 5.53 42.69 -4.92
N ASN A 1127 5.27 43.05 -3.67
CA ASN A 1127 3.93 43.01 -3.09
C ASN A 1127 2.99 43.92 -3.87
N TYR A 1128 3.41 45.16 -4.16
CA TYR A 1128 2.61 46.10 -4.93
C TYR A 1128 2.26 45.54 -6.32
N THR A 1129 3.22 44.95 -7.04
CA THR A 1129 2.95 44.35 -8.35
C THR A 1129 2.06 43.11 -8.29
N ILE A 1130 2.17 42.28 -7.24
CA ILE A 1130 1.35 41.08 -7.07
C ILE A 1130 -0.08 41.46 -6.68
N GLU A 1131 -0.24 42.30 -5.65
CA GLU A 1131 -1.53 42.74 -5.13
C GLU A 1131 -2.37 43.45 -6.19
N ASN A 1132 -1.73 44.20 -7.09
CA ASN A 1132 -2.41 44.96 -8.13
C ASN A 1132 -2.37 44.27 -9.51
N SER A 1133 -1.90 43.01 -9.58
CA SER A 1133 -1.74 42.25 -10.83
C SER A 1133 -1.00 43.02 -11.94
N ILE A 1134 0.02 43.79 -11.56
CA ILE A 1134 0.80 44.63 -12.47
C ILE A 1134 1.93 43.80 -13.09
N ILE A 1135 1.85 43.61 -14.41
CA ILE A 1135 2.97 43.14 -15.22
C ILE A 1135 3.77 44.36 -15.65
N LEU A 1136 4.98 44.54 -15.12
CA LEU A 1136 5.82 45.73 -15.33
C LEU A 1136 6.08 46.01 -16.82
N GLU A 1137 6.23 44.98 -17.65
CA GLU A 1137 6.42 45.11 -19.10
C GLU A 1137 5.32 45.96 -19.74
N LYS A 1138 4.07 45.72 -19.35
CA LYS A 1138 2.92 46.39 -19.97
C LYS A 1138 2.90 47.89 -19.68
N LEU A 1139 3.55 48.34 -18.61
CA LEU A 1139 3.65 49.76 -18.28
C LEU A 1139 4.70 50.51 -19.09
N ASN A 1140 5.49 49.82 -19.93
CA ASN A 1140 6.41 50.45 -20.88
C ASN A 1140 5.64 51.02 -22.08
N THR A 1141 6.11 52.14 -22.64
CA THR A 1141 5.66 52.67 -23.93
C THR A 1141 6.86 52.85 -24.87
N LYS A 1142 6.59 53.14 -26.14
CA LYS A 1142 7.65 53.47 -27.12
C LYS A 1142 8.59 54.59 -26.66
N GLU A 1143 8.09 55.51 -25.83
CA GLU A 1143 8.86 56.68 -25.34
C GLU A 1143 9.40 56.47 -23.91
N PHE A 1144 9.01 55.38 -23.24
CA PHE A 1144 9.25 55.20 -21.81
C PHE A 1144 9.45 53.72 -21.44
N ASP A 1145 10.67 53.35 -21.03
CA ASP A 1145 10.98 52.00 -20.52
C ASP A 1145 11.38 52.08 -19.04
N ILE A 1146 10.70 51.31 -18.19
CA ILE A 1146 10.89 51.29 -16.74
C ILE A 1146 12.32 50.90 -16.38
N LEU A 1147 12.91 49.90 -17.06
CA LEU A 1147 14.28 49.48 -16.79
C LEU A 1147 15.27 50.61 -17.14
N SER A 1148 15.12 51.20 -18.32
CA SER A 1148 15.94 52.32 -18.79
C SER A 1148 15.84 53.54 -17.89
N TYR A 1149 14.63 53.95 -17.53
CA TYR A 1149 14.38 55.08 -16.66
C TYR A 1149 14.93 54.86 -15.25
N SER A 1150 14.71 53.67 -14.69
CA SER A 1150 15.19 53.30 -13.36
C SER A 1150 16.72 53.35 -13.29
N MET A 1151 17.40 52.76 -14.27
CA MET A 1151 18.86 52.76 -14.35
C MET A 1151 19.43 54.17 -14.50
N LYS A 1152 18.81 55.00 -15.34
CA LYS A 1152 19.28 56.35 -15.65
C LYS A 1152 19.08 57.36 -14.50
N HIS A 1153 17.99 57.23 -13.75
CA HIS A 1153 17.57 58.28 -12.81
C HIS A 1153 17.44 57.83 -11.35
N LEU A 1154 17.27 56.54 -11.09
CA LEU A 1154 16.90 56.03 -9.76
C LEU A 1154 17.98 55.18 -9.09
N ASN A 1155 19.02 54.77 -9.82
CA ASN A 1155 20.16 53.96 -9.34
C ASN A 1155 19.71 52.71 -8.52
N PRO A 1156 18.90 51.82 -9.12
CA PRO A 1156 18.29 50.69 -8.43
C PRO A 1156 19.31 49.64 -7.99
N SER A 1157 18.99 48.87 -6.95
CA SER A 1157 19.78 47.71 -6.56
C SER A 1157 19.75 46.61 -7.63
N THR A 1158 20.81 45.80 -7.71
CA THR A 1158 20.89 44.67 -8.67
C THR A 1158 19.71 43.72 -8.53
N LYS A 1159 19.23 43.45 -7.31
CA LYS A 1159 18.06 42.59 -7.07
C LYS A 1159 16.76 43.18 -7.63
N ILE A 1160 16.61 44.51 -7.68
CA ILE A 1160 15.46 45.17 -8.31
C ILE A 1160 15.58 45.10 -9.83
N VAL A 1161 16.78 45.29 -10.37
CA VAL A 1161 17.05 45.11 -11.81
C VAL A 1161 16.71 43.68 -12.23
N ASP A 1162 17.18 42.68 -11.51
CA ASP A 1162 16.88 41.26 -11.76
C ASP A 1162 15.38 40.99 -11.67
N TYR A 1163 14.68 41.61 -10.71
CA TYR A 1163 13.24 41.45 -10.59
C TYR A 1163 12.47 42.05 -11.77
N ILE A 1164 12.85 43.26 -12.22
CA ILE A 1164 12.25 43.92 -13.39
C ILE A 1164 12.48 43.06 -14.64
N ILE A 1165 13.69 42.51 -14.82
CA ILE A 1165 14.04 41.62 -15.94
C ILE A 1165 13.24 40.31 -15.91
N ASN A 1166 13.06 39.71 -14.71
CA ASN A 1166 12.41 38.42 -14.53
C ASN A 1166 10.88 38.46 -14.54
N GLN A 1167 10.25 39.64 -14.54
CA GLN A 1167 8.83 39.75 -14.87
C GLN A 1167 8.66 39.33 -16.33
N ARG A 1168 8.06 38.15 -16.55
CA ARG A 1168 7.87 37.52 -17.87
C ARG A 1168 7.33 38.56 -18.85
N GLY A 1169 8.11 38.91 -19.87
CA GLY A 1169 7.71 39.95 -20.79
C GLY A 1169 8.84 40.79 -21.40
N TYR A 1170 10.00 40.90 -20.78
CA TYR A 1170 11.14 41.53 -21.45
C TYR A 1170 11.65 40.62 -22.59
N ASP A 1171 10.98 40.67 -23.74
CA ASP A 1171 11.34 39.91 -24.92
C ASP A 1171 12.58 40.52 -25.58
N PHE A 1172 13.74 40.12 -25.07
CA PHE A 1172 15.04 40.45 -25.65
C PHE A 1172 15.19 39.92 -27.10
N SER A 1173 14.27 39.11 -27.61
CA SER A 1173 14.25 38.67 -29.01
C SER A 1173 13.71 39.73 -29.97
N ILE A 1174 12.84 40.65 -29.53
CA ILE A 1174 12.45 41.84 -30.34
C ILE A 1174 13.70 42.68 -30.63
N TYR A 1175 14.55 42.81 -29.62
CA TYR A 1175 15.84 43.46 -29.69
C TYR A 1175 16.83 42.71 -30.61
N LYS A 1176 16.79 41.38 -30.72
CA LYS A 1176 17.57 40.62 -31.71
C LYS A 1176 17.23 40.97 -33.18
N LYS A 1177 16.05 41.53 -33.46
CA LYS A 1177 15.62 41.93 -34.83
C LYS A 1177 15.89 43.40 -35.17
N LEU A 1178 16.08 44.27 -34.17
CA LEU A 1178 16.54 45.64 -34.38
C LEU A 1178 18.05 45.62 -34.64
N LYS A 1179 18.56 46.48 -35.53
CA LYS A 1179 20.01 46.67 -35.76
C LYS A 1179 20.66 47.24 -34.48
N LEU A 1180 20.84 46.42 -33.46
CA LEU A 1180 21.43 46.75 -32.16
C LEU A 1180 22.95 46.83 -32.24
N THR A 1181 23.44 47.61 -33.19
CA THR A 1181 24.86 47.94 -33.27
C THR A 1181 25.25 49.09 -32.34
N GLU A 1182 24.38 49.57 -31.45
CA GLU A 1182 24.60 50.88 -30.82
C GLU A 1182 24.64 50.90 -29.29
N PHE A 1183 24.18 49.84 -28.60
CA PHE A 1183 24.05 49.86 -27.13
C PHE A 1183 24.81 48.72 -26.46
N PRO A 1184 25.94 49.00 -25.76
CA PRO A 1184 26.84 47.94 -25.32
C PRO A 1184 26.25 47.00 -24.23
N LEU A 1185 25.33 47.46 -23.38
CA LEU A 1185 24.67 46.62 -22.38
C LEU A 1185 23.72 45.58 -23.02
N TYR A 1186 22.91 46.01 -23.99
CA TYR A 1186 22.03 45.09 -24.74
C TYR A 1186 22.83 44.11 -25.61
N ILE A 1187 23.99 44.54 -26.14
CA ILE A 1187 24.91 43.63 -26.85
C ILE A 1187 25.45 42.57 -25.88
N ALA A 1188 25.84 42.94 -24.66
CA ALA A 1188 26.33 41.98 -23.67
C ALA A 1188 25.25 40.95 -23.27
N LEU A 1189 24.02 41.41 -22.99
CA LEU A 1189 22.91 40.54 -22.61
C LEU A 1189 22.43 39.63 -23.75
N SER A 1190 22.31 40.15 -24.98
CA SER A 1190 21.90 39.34 -26.15
C SER A 1190 22.91 38.28 -26.59
N LYS A 1191 24.13 38.36 -26.05
CA LYS A 1191 25.24 37.41 -26.24
C LYS A 1191 25.48 36.54 -25.01
N ASP A 1192 24.57 36.57 -24.03
CA ASP A 1192 24.70 35.86 -22.75
C ASP A 1192 26.00 36.15 -21.98
N ASN A 1193 26.61 37.33 -22.21
CA ASN A 1193 27.82 37.77 -21.52
C ASN A 1193 27.45 38.54 -20.25
N TYR A 1194 26.92 37.80 -19.28
CA TYR A 1194 26.41 38.35 -18.02
C TYR A 1194 27.49 39.01 -17.16
N GLU A 1195 28.75 38.57 -17.28
CA GLU A 1195 29.88 39.20 -16.58
C GLU A 1195 30.14 40.62 -17.10
N MET A 1196 30.16 40.80 -18.42
CA MET A 1196 30.27 42.12 -19.04
C MET A 1196 29.04 42.97 -18.73
N ALA A 1197 27.83 42.40 -18.81
CA ALA A 1197 26.61 43.13 -18.44
C ALA A 1197 26.70 43.63 -16.99
N ASN A 1198 27.12 42.78 -16.04
CA ASN A 1198 27.35 43.16 -14.66
C ASN A 1198 28.43 44.24 -14.50
N MET A 1199 29.51 44.18 -15.27
CA MET A 1199 30.53 45.23 -15.29
C MET A 1199 29.99 46.58 -15.78
N LEU A 1200 29.21 46.57 -16.87
CA LEU A 1200 28.60 47.77 -17.44
C LEU A 1200 27.58 48.38 -16.49
N LEU A 1201 26.75 47.54 -15.85
CA LEU A 1201 25.80 47.93 -14.82
C LEU A 1201 26.51 48.51 -13.58
N LYS A 1202 27.57 47.86 -13.09
CA LYS A 1202 28.36 48.29 -11.93
C LYS A 1202 29.05 49.64 -12.14
N ASN A 1203 29.39 49.97 -13.39
CA ASN A 1203 29.99 51.26 -13.77
C ASN A 1203 28.97 52.33 -14.21
N LYS A 1204 27.68 52.11 -13.94
CA LYS A 1204 26.59 53.07 -14.20
C LYS A 1204 26.49 53.52 -15.66
N MET A 1205 26.79 52.63 -16.60
CA MET A 1205 26.68 52.98 -18.01
C MET A 1205 25.21 53.14 -18.41
N ASP A 1206 24.84 54.26 -19.05
CA ASP A 1206 23.49 54.47 -19.56
C ASP A 1206 23.19 53.36 -20.58
N ILE A 1207 22.08 52.68 -20.36
CA ILE A 1207 21.54 51.60 -21.18
C ILE A 1207 21.22 52.07 -22.61
N ASN A 1208 20.97 53.36 -22.79
CA ASN A 1208 20.81 54.04 -24.07
C ASN A 1208 22.05 54.87 -24.48
N SER A 1209 23.22 54.63 -23.87
CA SER A 1209 24.47 55.29 -24.24
C SER A 1209 24.88 54.90 -25.66
N HIS A 1210 24.62 55.79 -26.61
CA HIS A 1210 25.19 55.71 -27.95
C HIS A 1210 26.64 56.18 -27.89
N GLY A 1211 27.59 55.28 -28.18
CA GLY A 1211 28.92 55.69 -28.62
C GLY A 1211 30.07 55.46 -27.65
N CYS A 1212 30.46 54.20 -27.48
CA CYS A 1212 31.88 53.90 -27.35
C CYS A 1212 32.20 52.72 -28.27
N SER A 1213 32.60 53.02 -29.50
CA SER A 1213 33.05 52.01 -30.48
C SER A 1213 34.09 51.08 -29.86
N LEU A 1214 34.97 51.60 -29.01
CA LEU A 1214 35.96 50.84 -28.23
C LEU A 1214 35.37 49.78 -27.28
N ILE A 1215 34.27 50.08 -26.57
CA ILE A 1215 33.61 49.10 -25.70
C ILE A 1215 32.88 48.07 -26.56
N LYS A 1216 32.20 48.52 -27.61
CA LYS A 1216 31.50 47.65 -28.57
C LYS A 1216 32.47 46.66 -29.25
N ASP A 1217 33.61 47.14 -29.72
CA ASP A 1217 34.64 46.33 -30.36
C ASP A 1217 35.25 45.33 -29.37
N ARG A 1218 35.40 45.69 -28.08
CA ARG A 1218 35.82 44.74 -27.04
C ARG A 1218 34.78 43.65 -26.76
N ILE A 1219 33.50 43.98 -26.67
CA ILE A 1219 32.42 43.01 -26.41
C ILE A 1219 32.30 42.04 -27.59
N ILE A 1220 32.40 42.54 -28.83
CA ILE A 1220 32.34 41.73 -30.05
C ILE A 1220 33.60 40.84 -30.20
N ASN A 1221 34.79 41.37 -29.91
CA ASN A 1221 36.05 40.63 -30.08
C ASN A 1221 36.38 39.66 -28.93
N MET A 1222 35.73 39.73 -27.78
CA MET A 1222 35.93 38.77 -26.68
C MET A 1222 35.43 37.35 -27.00
N GLN A 1223 34.61 37.17 -28.04
CA GLN A 1223 34.24 35.83 -28.55
C GLN A 1223 35.27 35.18 -29.48
N LEU A 1224 36.32 35.91 -29.91
CA LEU A 1224 37.35 35.34 -30.80
C LEU A 1224 38.57 34.78 -30.04
N ASN A 1225 38.60 34.89 -28.70
CA ASN A 1225 39.69 34.40 -27.85
C ASN A 1225 39.21 33.57 -26.64
N ILE A 1226 37.99 33.03 -26.71
CA ILE A 1226 37.51 31.88 -25.93
C ILE A 1226 37.17 30.82 -26.97
#